data_AF-A0A9E2I7U7-F1
#
_entry.id   AF-A0A9E2I7U7-F1
#
_cell.length_a   1.000
_cell.length_b   1.000
_cell.length_c   1.000
_cell.angle_alpha   90.00
_cell.angle_beta   90.00
_cell.angle_gamma   90.00
#
_symmetry.space_group_name_H-M   'P 1'
#
loop_
_entity.id
_entity.type
_entity.pdbx_description
1 polymer ?
#
loop_
_entity_poly.entity_id
_entity_poly.type
_entity_poly.pdbx_seq_one_letter_code
_entity_poly.pdbx_strand_id
1 'polypeptide(L)'
;MAISNKERVGRILEVLTHGLAPYVVREYRMTYKDDFAREIDAALTTGAFQLPRDAFDDIDTLIEYLDAQNSLNLMIRQWHEVFHEKLGHPGRNYVGEMMTARINWAHQKAFNNDEAYRIADTAARLLKMVSAAQDAAQVEVISRDLLRLRFEAEAERAKKEAVPETVATTTLTGLRPWRDVVQPHPDVASGRYLQAKFVADLSDVLAGTAEPEYQDPVEFFQRTYLTDGLLSMLVTGVKRLTAQGGDPVIQLQTAFGGGKTHSMLALYHLCNGKIKLGDIPGGETIAGQIGNIDLPESNIAVLVGTALDPSKPRAYPEATVNTLWGELAYQLGGYEGYKIVATADQKGVSPGSNTLKDLFFEFGPCLIIIDELVAYARNLYKVDGLPAGSYDSLMTFIQSLTEAVRRSDESMMLIAIPESDIEIGGEAGRVTLETISHVVGRIESVWKPVTPRESFEIVRRRLFVTKIDFAARDAVVSAFGDLYRNASGEFPSGVAERDYLDRMRSAYPIHPELFERLYQDWSTLERFQRTRGVLRFMAAVIHQLWTRGDQSLLIMPGTVPLDASTVRNELLRYLPDTWAAVFDTDIDGPESRPFAIDGAVPTMGRYNAARRVARSIFIGSAPSVAAQRVRGLEEIRVRLGCAQPGEPAAVFGDALRRMSGQLTYLYTDGSRYWYDTRPTVNKLARDRAQGFPSPEVNAKIVGRLRSVSKNRDFAAFHVAPPETSDVVDDDRARVVVLSPESTHKRTSAATEALKEAQRFLESRGSAQRLYKNMLVFIAPDESDAQALESAMRDYLAWGSINDE
;
A
#
# COMPACT_ATOMS: atom_id res chain seq x y z
N MET A 1 1.89 37.36 -7.85
CA MET A 1 0.47 37.46 -7.43
C MET A 1 -0.23 36.16 -7.82
N ALA A 2 -1.03 35.57 -6.94
CA ALA A 2 -1.75 34.34 -7.25
C ALA A 2 -2.89 34.64 -8.23
N ILE A 3 -2.93 33.92 -9.36
CA ILE A 3 -3.98 34.06 -10.38
C ILE A 3 -5.28 33.50 -9.82
N SER A 4 -6.35 34.29 -9.85
CA SER A 4 -7.68 33.88 -9.38
C SER A 4 -8.31 32.83 -10.31
N ASN A 5 -9.21 31.99 -9.79
CA ASN A 5 -9.92 31.00 -10.62
C ASN A 5 -10.74 31.64 -11.73
N LYS A 6 -11.25 32.85 -11.51
CA LYS A 6 -11.96 33.62 -12.53
C LYS A 6 -11.04 34.07 -13.68
N GLU A 7 -9.81 34.48 -13.37
CA GLU A 7 -8.80 34.78 -14.39
C GLU A 7 -8.38 33.51 -15.14
N ARG A 8 -8.26 32.37 -14.45
CA ARG A 8 -7.99 31.07 -15.08
C ARG A 8 -9.11 30.68 -16.05
N VAL A 9 -10.38 30.80 -15.65
CA VAL A 9 -11.53 30.57 -16.53
C VAL A 9 -11.54 31.54 -17.72
N GLY A 10 -11.19 32.80 -17.52
CA GLY A 10 -11.03 33.77 -18.61
C GLY A 10 -10.01 33.31 -19.65
N ARG A 11 -8.82 32.88 -19.22
CA ARG A 11 -7.78 32.32 -20.11
C ARG A 11 -8.24 31.05 -20.84
N ILE A 12 -8.99 30.18 -20.15
CA ILE A 12 -9.56 28.98 -20.79
C ILE A 12 -10.52 29.38 -21.92
N LEU A 13 -11.36 30.40 -21.71
CA LEU A 13 -12.30 30.89 -22.72
C LEU A 13 -11.58 31.58 -23.90
N GLU A 14 -10.47 32.29 -23.65
CA GLU A 14 -9.63 32.87 -24.70
C GLU A 14 -9.02 31.79 -25.60
N VAL A 15 -8.40 30.76 -25.00
CA VAL A 15 -7.83 29.62 -25.74
C VAL A 15 -8.93 28.83 -26.46
N LEU A 16 -10.10 28.69 -25.84
CA LEU A 16 -11.26 28.07 -26.49
C LEU A 16 -11.69 28.86 -27.73
N THR A 17 -11.71 30.18 -27.66
CA THR A 17 -12.06 31.06 -28.79
C THR A 17 -11.10 30.83 -29.95
N HIS A 18 -9.79 30.84 -29.67
CA HIS A 18 -8.75 30.64 -30.67
C HIS A 18 -8.90 29.30 -31.40
N GLY A 19 -9.22 28.21 -30.68
CA GLY A 19 -9.43 26.90 -31.31
C GLY A 19 -10.79 26.72 -31.99
N LEU A 20 -11.85 27.36 -31.51
CA LEU A 20 -13.21 27.16 -32.05
C LEU A 20 -13.53 28.07 -33.23
N ALA A 21 -13.10 29.33 -33.25
CA ALA A 21 -13.50 30.27 -34.30
C ALA A 21 -13.10 29.81 -35.72
N PRO A 22 -11.84 29.36 -35.98
CA PRO A 22 -11.46 28.85 -37.30
C PRO A 22 -12.21 27.56 -37.68
N TYR A 23 -12.46 26.69 -36.69
CA TYR A 23 -13.23 25.46 -36.91
C TYR A 23 -14.67 25.79 -37.33
N VAL A 24 -15.36 26.66 -36.59
CA VAL A 24 -16.75 27.03 -36.89
C VAL A 24 -16.88 27.61 -38.30
N VAL A 25 -16.00 28.55 -38.68
CA VAL A 25 -16.05 29.15 -40.03
C VAL A 25 -15.78 28.11 -41.12
N ARG A 26 -14.81 27.19 -40.91
CA ARG A 26 -14.53 26.10 -41.84
C ARG A 26 -15.74 25.20 -42.04
N GLU A 27 -16.41 24.81 -40.96
CA GLU A 27 -17.57 23.91 -41.02
C GLU A 27 -18.77 24.57 -41.72
N TYR A 28 -19.06 25.83 -41.40
CA TYR A 28 -20.10 26.59 -42.12
C TYR A 28 -19.80 26.74 -43.61
N ARG A 29 -18.53 26.97 -43.98
CA ARG A 29 -18.10 27.03 -45.39
C ARG A 29 -18.24 25.71 -46.11
N MET A 30 -17.97 24.59 -45.44
CA MET A 30 -18.16 23.25 -46.02
C MET A 30 -19.64 22.95 -46.28
N THR A 31 -20.53 23.36 -45.38
CA THR A 31 -21.98 23.11 -45.49
C THR A 31 -22.68 24.07 -46.45
N TYR A 32 -22.47 25.38 -46.31
CA TYR A 32 -23.22 26.42 -47.02
C TYR A 32 -22.45 27.06 -48.19
N LYS A 33 -21.20 26.63 -48.45
CA LYS A 33 -20.36 27.09 -49.57
C LYS A 33 -20.22 28.61 -49.62
N ASP A 34 -20.73 29.27 -50.65
CA ASP A 34 -20.58 30.72 -50.87
C ASP A 34 -21.53 31.55 -49.98
N ASP A 35 -22.59 30.94 -49.44
CA ASP A 35 -23.59 31.62 -48.58
C ASP A 35 -23.21 31.58 -47.09
N PHE A 36 -22.08 30.97 -46.72
CA PHE A 36 -21.71 30.71 -45.32
C PHE A 36 -21.68 31.96 -44.43
N ALA A 37 -21.21 33.10 -44.94
CA ALA A 37 -21.15 34.34 -44.17
C ALA A 37 -22.55 34.90 -43.88
N ARG A 38 -23.49 34.77 -44.83
CA ARG A 38 -24.89 35.16 -44.64
C ARG A 38 -25.60 34.26 -43.62
N GLU A 39 -25.30 32.97 -43.62
CA GLU A 39 -25.86 32.02 -42.65
C GLU A 39 -25.29 32.22 -41.23
N ILE A 40 -24.00 32.56 -41.13
CA ILE A 40 -23.39 32.97 -39.86
C ILE A 40 -24.07 34.25 -39.33
N ASP A 41 -24.29 35.26 -40.18
CA ASP A 41 -24.99 36.49 -39.80
C ASP A 41 -26.45 36.23 -39.40
N ALA A 42 -27.19 35.44 -40.17
CA ALA A 42 -28.56 35.06 -39.83
C ALA A 42 -28.62 34.30 -38.49
N ALA A 43 -27.67 33.41 -38.23
CA ALA A 43 -27.60 32.62 -37.01
C ALA A 43 -27.16 33.45 -35.78
N LEU A 44 -26.40 34.53 -35.95
CA LEU A 44 -25.96 35.41 -34.86
C LEU A 44 -26.86 36.64 -34.67
N THR A 45 -27.60 37.05 -35.70
CA THR A 45 -28.50 38.21 -35.65
C THR A 45 -29.55 38.00 -34.57
N THR A 46 -29.49 38.87 -33.57
CA THR A 46 -30.47 38.98 -32.49
C THR A 46 -30.79 40.45 -32.27
N GLY A 47 -31.86 40.79 -31.54
CA GLY A 47 -32.17 42.20 -31.24
C GLY A 47 -31.07 43.00 -30.51
N ALA A 48 -29.98 42.34 -30.09
CA ALA A 48 -28.86 42.94 -29.35
C ALA A 48 -27.48 42.80 -30.04
N PHE A 49 -27.37 42.09 -31.18
CA PHE A 49 -26.09 41.87 -31.86
C PHE A 49 -26.30 41.61 -33.37
N GLN A 50 -25.47 42.27 -34.20
CA GLN A 50 -25.36 42.06 -35.64
C GLN A 50 -23.86 42.12 -36.01
N LEU A 51 -23.42 41.29 -36.97
CA LEU A 51 -22.03 41.32 -37.42
C LEU A 51 -21.71 42.65 -38.12
N PRO A 52 -20.54 43.26 -37.86
CA PRO A 52 -20.06 44.42 -38.61
C PRO A 52 -19.96 44.14 -40.11
N ARG A 53 -20.18 45.16 -40.95
CA ARG A 53 -20.21 45.00 -42.43
C ARG A 53 -18.85 44.61 -43.03
N ASP A 54 -17.76 44.97 -42.36
CA ASP A 54 -16.38 44.60 -42.67
C ASP A 54 -16.06 43.13 -42.35
N ALA A 55 -16.85 42.47 -41.49
CA ALA A 55 -16.70 41.04 -41.19
C ALA A 55 -16.99 40.13 -42.40
N PHE A 56 -17.54 40.67 -43.49
CA PHE A 56 -17.86 39.94 -44.72
C PHE A 56 -16.80 40.09 -45.81
N ASP A 57 -15.80 40.96 -45.61
CA ASP A 57 -14.81 41.29 -46.64
C ASP A 57 -13.77 40.16 -46.81
N ASP A 58 -13.39 39.48 -45.72
CA ASP A 58 -12.51 38.33 -45.75
C ASP A 58 -12.69 37.38 -44.53
N ILE A 59 -12.15 36.17 -44.64
CA ILE A 59 -12.33 35.08 -43.65
C ILE A 59 -11.58 35.37 -42.35
N ASP A 60 -10.43 36.02 -42.40
CA ASP A 60 -9.60 36.26 -41.22
C ASP A 60 -10.27 37.33 -40.34
N THR A 61 -10.81 38.39 -40.97
CA THR A 61 -11.64 39.39 -40.30
C THR A 61 -12.89 38.78 -39.66
N LEU A 62 -13.55 37.81 -40.32
CA LEU A 62 -14.70 37.10 -39.75
C LEU A 62 -14.32 36.29 -38.50
N ILE A 63 -13.16 35.61 -38.52
CA ILE A 63 -12.66 34.83 -37.38
C ILE A 63 -12.36 35.74 -36.18
N GLU A 64 -11.82 36.94 -36.41
CA GLU A 64 -11.53 37.90 -35.34
C GLU A 64 -12.79 38.39 -34.60
N TYR A 65 -13.93 38.48 -35.29
CA TYR A 65 -15.21 38.90 -34.69
C TYR A 65 -15.96 37.76 -33.95
N LEU A 66 -15.48 36.51 -34.03
CA LEU A 66 -16.08 35.37 -33.35
C LEU A 66 -15.45 35.14 -31.98
N ASP A 67 -16.01 35.77 -30.95
CA ASP A 67 -15.68 35.47 -29.55
C ASP A 67 -16.22 34.09 -29.09
N ALA A 68 -15.78 33.60 -27.93
CA ALA A 68 -16.26 32.34 -27.35
C ALA A 68 -17.80 32.21 -27.35
N GLN A 69 -18.52 33.30 -27.10
CA GLN A 69 -19.98 33.28 -27.05
C GLN A 69 -20.60 33.07 -28.42
N ASN A 70 -20.11 33.79 -29.42
CA ASN A 70 -20.60 33.72 -30.78
C ASN A 70 -20.26 32.36 -31.39
N SER A 71 -19.05 31.85 -31.19
CA SER A 71 -18.68 30.50 -31.63
C SER A 71 -19.57 29.42 -31.00
N LEU A 72 -19.77 29.46 -29.68
CA LEU A 72 -20.62 28.48 -28.99
C LEU A 72 -22.10 28.63 -29.39
N ASN A 73 -22.59 29.85 -29.62
CA ASN A 73 -23.96 30.11 -30.08
C ASN A 73 -24.19 29.55 -31.49
N LEU A 74 -23.27 29.77 -32.42
CA LEU A 74 -23.31 29.21 -33.77
C LEU A 74 -23.35 27.68 -33.74
N MET A 75 -22.54 27.08 -32.87
CA MET A 75 -22.52 25.63 -32.68
C MET A 75 -23.85 25.09 -32.15
N ILE A 76 -24.45 25.74 -31.15
CA ILE A 76 -25.74 25.31 -30.57
C ILE A 76 -26.90 25.50 -31.56
N ARG A 77 -26.96 26.65 -32.25
CA ARG A 77 -28.08 27.02 -33.12
C ARG A 77 -28.13 26.17 -34.39
N GLN A 78 -26.97 25.92 -35.02
CA GLN A 78 -26.88 25.07 -36.21
C GLN A 78 -26.28 23.69 -35.91
N TRP A 79 -26.57 23.13 -34.74
CA TRP A 79 -26.00 21.85 -34.31
C TRP A 79 -26.33 20.72 -35.29
N HIS A 80 -27.61 20.58 -35.65
CA HIS A 80 -28.06 19.45 -36.48
C HIS A 80 -27.55 19.53 -37.92
N GLU A 81 -27.45 20.74 -38.47
CA GLU A 81 -27.08 20.95 -39.87
C GLU A 81 -25.56 20.98 -40.10
N VAL A 82 -24.78 21.51 -39.15
CA VAL A 82 -23.34 21.76 -39.35
C VAL A 82 -22.44 20.85 -38.52
N PHE A 83 -22.80 20.50 -37.28
CA PHE A 83 -21.85 19.92 -36.31
C PHE A 83 -22.17 18.48 -35.87
N HIS A 84 -23.43 18.04 -36.01
CA HIS A 84 -23.90 16.77 -35.45
C HIS A 84 -23.14 15.56 -35.97
N GLU A 85 -22.86 15.51 -37.28
CA GLU A 85 -22.17 14.38 -37.91
C GLU A 85 -20.73 14.23 -37.40
N LYS A 86 -20.03 15.33 -37.16
CA LYS A 86 -18.60 15.34 -36.79
C LYS A 86 -18.36 15.25 -35.29
N LEU A 87 -19.18 15.90 -34.47
CA LEU A 87 -18.96 16.01 -33.02
C LEU A 87 -19.88 15.12 -32.18
N GLY A 88 -20.98 14.62 -32.74
CA GLY A 88 -21.91 13.72 -32.08
C GLY A 88 -22.53 14.26 -30.78
N HIS A 89 -23.28 13.43 -30.06
CA HIS A 89 -23.94 13.84 -28.82
C HIS A 89 -22.97 14.33 -27.70
N PRO A 90 -21.78 13.72 -27.49
CA PRO A 90 -20.81 14.19 -26.50
C PRO A 90 -20.32 15.62 -26.77
N GLY A 91 -20.05 15.98 -28.03
CA GLY A 91 -19.63 17.33 -28.38
C GLY A 91 -20.69 18.38 -28.05
N ARG A 92 -21.97 18.06 -28.23
CA ARG A 92 -23.07 18.97 -27.88
C ARG A 92 -23.10 19.28 -26.39
N ASN A 93 -22.86 18.27 -25.56
CA ASN A 93 -22.83 18.42 -24.11
C ASN A 93 -21.67 19.31 -23.67
N TYR A 94 -20.48 19.13 -24.25
CA TYR A 94 -19.33 19.98 -23.95
C TYR A 94 -19.56 21.43 -24.36
N VAL A 95 -20.16 21.67 -25.54
CA VAL A 95 -20.53 23.02 -25.98
C VAL A 95 -21.54 23.67 -25.02
N GLY A 96 -22.55 22.93 -24.56
CA GLY A 96 -23.52 23.44 -23.57
C GLY A 96 -22.92 23.77 -22.21
N GLU A 97 -21.96 22.97 -21.75
CA GLU A 97 -21.22 23.20 -20.51
C GLU A 97 -20.29 24.42 -20.63
N MET A 98 -19.58 24.58 -21.75
CA MET A 98 -18.76 25.76 -22.01
C MET A 98 -19.59 27.04 -22.16
N MET A 99 -20.79 26.94 -22.73
CA MET A 99 -21.73 28.07 -22.79
C MET A 99 -22.14 28.52 -21.38
N THR A 100 -22.43 27.55 -20.50
CA THR A 100 -22.76 27.83 -19.09
C THR A 100 -21.58 28.46 -18.37
N ALA A 101 -20.35 27.97 -18.61
CA ALA A 101 -19.13 28.52 -18.05
C ALA A 101 -18.89 29.97 -18.49
N ARG A 102 -19.06 30.29 -19.78
CA ARG A 102 -18.96 31.64 -20.34
C ARG A 102 -19.97 32.58 -19.68
N ILE A 103 -21.25 32.20 -19.62
CA ILE A 103 -22.31 33.01 -19.00
C ILE A 103 -21.99 33.31 -17.53
N ASN A 104 -21.56 32.29 -16.77
CA ASN A 104 -21.19 32.46 -15.37
C ASN A 104 -19.97 33.40 -15.21
N TRP A 105 -19.00 33.31 -16.11
CA TRP A 105 -17.83 34.19 -16.11
C TRP A 105 -18.19 35.64 -16.44
N ALA A 106 -19.05 35.86 -17.45
CA ALA A 106 -19.54 37.18 -17.83
C ALA A 106 -20.34 37.85 -16.71
N HIS A 107 -21.18 37.10 -15.98
CA HIS A 107 -21.90 37.58 -14.79
C HIS A 107 -21.03 37.73 -13.53
N GLN A 108 -19.70 37.68 -13.65
CA GLN A 108 -18.75 37.90 -12.57
C GLN A 108 -18.90 36.91 -11.39
N LYS A 109 -19.45 35.71 -11.62
CA LYS A 109 -19.57 34.69 -10.56
C LYS A 109 -18.18 34.23 -10.09
N ALA A 110 -18.09 33.88 -8.81
CA ALA A 110 -16.91 33.23 -8.26
C ALA A 110 -16.88 31.76 -8.69
N PHE A 111 -15.68 31.23 -8.94
CA PHE A 111 -15.43 29.83 -9.29
C PHE A 111 -14.58 29.18 -8.20
N ASN A 112 -15.02 28.04 -7.68
CA ASN A 112 -14.16 27.21 -6.85
C ASN A 112 -13.17 26.39 -7.72
N ASN A 113 -12.20 25.71 -7.09
CA ASN A 113 -11.16 24.96 -7.82
C ASN A 113 -11.74 23.81 -8.65
N ASP A 114 -12.77 23.12 -8.15
CA ASP A 114 -13.39 21.99 -8.85
C ASP A 114 -14.18 22.44 -10.07
N GLU A 115 -14.90 23.54 -9.96
CA GLU A 115 -15.61 24.17 -11.08
C GLU A 115 -14.63 24.64 -12.15
N ALA A 116 -13.55 25.32 -11.77
CA ALA A 116 -12.53 25.77 -12.71
C ALA A 116 -11.82 24.60 -13.41
N TYR A 117 -11.54 23.52 -12.67
CA TYR A 117 -10.93 22.31 -13.22
C TYR A 117 -11.86 21.64 -14.24
N ARG A 118 -13.14 21.47 -13.90
CA ARG A 118 -14.14 20.88 -14.79
C ARG A 118 -14.29 21.67 -16.09
N ILE A 119 -14.30 23.00 -16.00
CA ILE A 119 -14.31 23.88 -17.18
C ILE A 119 -13.07 23.66 -18.05
N ALA A 120 -11.88 23.51 -17.44
CA ALA A 120 -10.64 23.23 -18.16
C ALA A 120 -10.66 21.85 -18.85
N ASP A 121 -11.10 20.80 -18.16
CA ASP A 121 -11.20 19.45 -18.73
C ASP A 121 -12.18 19.40 -19.91
N THR A 122 -13.37 19.99 -19.74
CA THR A 122 -14.38 20.07 -20.82
C THR A 122 -13.86 20.85 -22.02
N ALA A 123 -13.19 22.00 -21.80
CA ALA A 123 -12.59 22.79 -22.87
C ALA A 123 -11.50 22.01 -23.63
N ALA A 124 -10.60 21.32 -22.93
CA ALA A 124 -9.54 20.52 -23.54
C ALA A 124 -10.11 19.36 -24.39
N ARG A 125 -11.17 18.68 -23.91
CA ARG A 125 -11.86 17.64 -24.67
C ARG A 125 -12.50 18.18 -25.93
N LEU A 126 -13.20 19.32 -25.82
CA LEU A 126 -13.83 19.97 -26.98
C LEU A 126 -12.79 20.41 -28.02
N LEU A 127 -11.67 20.99 -27.58
CA LEU A 127 -10.55 21.40 -28.46
C LEU A 127 -9.92 20.21 -29.19
N LYS A 128 -9.76 19.07 -28.52
CA LYS A 128 -9.31 17.82 -29.18
C LYS A 128 -10.29 17.34 -30.24
N MET A 129 -11.59 17.42 -29.99
CA MET A 129 -12.61 16.99 -30.96
C MET A 129 -12.60 17.86 -32.22
N VAL A 130 -12.26 19.14 -32.12
CA VAL A 130 -12.13 20.04 -33.28
C VAL A 130 -10.73 20.03 -33.92
N SER A 131 -9.85 19.12 -33.48
CA SER A 131 -8.45 18.99 -33.93
C SER A 131 -7.55 20.20 -33.62
N ALA A 132 -7.87 20.97 -32.58
CA ALA A 132 -7.06 22.07 -32.06
C ALA A 132 -6.10 21.58 -30.96
N ALA A 133 -5.13 20.73 -31.34
CA ALA A 133 -4.26 20.04 -30.38
C ALA A 133 -3.35 20.98 -29.57
N GLN A 134 -2.88 22.07 -30.19
CA GLN A 134 -2.03 23.07 -29.51
C GLN A 134 -2.81 23.85 -28.44
N ASP A 135 -4.04 24.26 -28.74
CA ASP A 135 -4.93 24.95 -27.79
C ASP A 135 -5.37 24.01 -26.67
N ALA A 136 -5.66 22.74 -27.00
CA ALA A 136 -5.97 21.72 -26.00
C ALA A 136 -4.82 21.54 -25.01
N ALA A 137 -3.57 21.50 -25.48
CA ALA A 137 -2.39 21.39 -24.62
C ALA A 137 -2.24 22.60 -23.68
N GLN A 138 -2.56 23.82 -24.13
CA GLN A 138 -2.53 25.01 -23.28
C GLN A 138 -3.56 24.95 -22.15
N VAL A 139 -4.79 24.50 -22.44
CA VAL A 139 -5.84 24.31 -21.42
C VAL A 139 -5.48 23.18 -20.45
N GLU A 140 -4.83 22.12 -20.94
CA GLU A 140 -4.35 21.03 -20.08
C GLU A 140 -3.31 21.49 -19.05
N VAL A 141 -2.46 22.46 -19.38
CA VAL A 141 -1.52 23.05 -18.40
C VAL A 141 -2.30 23.72 -17.26
N ILE A 142 -3.35 24.49 -17.58
CA ILE A 142 -4.21 25.14 -16.58
C ILE A 142 -4.94 24.08 -15.73
N SER A 143 -5.39 22.99 -16.35
CA SER A 143 -6.04 21.86 -15.67
C SER A 143 -5.10 21.16 -14.68
N ARG A 144 -3.84 20.90 -15.06
CA ARG A 144 -2.82 20.31 -14.19
C ARG A 144 -2.48 21.21 -12.99
N ASP A 145 -2.40 22.51 -13.21
CA ASP A 145 -2.21 23.49 -12.13
C ASP A 145 -3.38 23.50 -11.14
N LEU A 146 -4.62 23.43 -11.64
CA LEU A 146 -5.83 23.39 -10.79
C LEU A 146 -5.91 22.09 -9.99
N LEU A 147 -5.52 20.95 -10.58
CA LEU A 147 -5.39 19.67 -9.85
C LEU A 147 -4.35 19.77 -8.73
N ARG A 148 -3.20 20.38 -9.00
CA ARG A 148 -2.17 20.60 -7.98
C ARG A 148 -2.71 21.43 -6.81
N LEU A 149 -3.38 22.55 -7.10
CA LEU A 149 -3.97 23.41 -6.07
C LEU A 149 -5.09 22.70 -5.28
N ARG A 150 -5.86 21.84 -5.94
CA ARG A 150 -6.84 20.99 -5.27
C ARG A 150 -6.19 20.02 -4.30
N PHE A 151 -5.13 19.32 -4.72
CA PHE A 151 -4.41 18.40 -3.84
C PHE A 151 -3.72 19.13 -2.68
N GLU A 152 -3.18 20.32 -2.90
CA GLU A 152 -2.62 21.16 -1.83
C GLU A 152 -3.73 21.59 -0.84
N ALA A 153 -4.92 21.98 -1.32
CA ALA A 153 -6.05 22.35 -0.47
C ALA A 153 -6.65 21.15 0.28
N GLU A 154 -6.76 19.98 -0.34
CA GLU A 154 -7.17 18.72 0.30
C GLU A 154 -6.14 18.28 1.35
N ALA A 155 -4.84 18.43 1.07
CA ALA A 155 -3.78 18.16 2.04
C ALA A 155 -3.82 19.13 3.23
N GLU A 156 -4.07 20.42 3.00
CA GLU A 156 -4.25 21.40 4.08
C GLU A 156 -5.55 21.20 4.87
N ARG A 157 -6.62 20.75 4.21
CA ARG A 157 -7.88 20.40 4.88
C ARG A 157 -7.74 19.12 5.71
N ALA A 158 -7.03 18.11 5.20
CA ALA A 158 -6.65 16.93 5.95
C ALA A 158 -5.73 17.27 7.14
N LYS A 159 -4.81 18.23 6.99
CA LYS A 159 -4.01 18.79 8.11
C LYS A 159 -4.88 19.51 9.16
N LYS A 160 -5.96 20.17 8.77
CA LYS A 160 -6.88 20.88 9.69
C LYS A 160 -7.91 19.97 10.36
N GLU A 161 -8.38 18.93 9.67
CA GLU A 161 -9.30 17.92 10.21
C GLU A 161 -8.56 16.91 11.12
N ALA A 162 -7.25 16.77 10.96
CA ALA A 162 -6.36 16.19 11.96
C ALA A 162 -6.09 17.21 13.09
N VAL A 163 -7.07 17.45 13.98
CA VAL A 163 -6.79 18.14 15.24
C VAL A 163 -5.75 17.32 16.02
N PRO A 164 -4.61 17.92 16.41
CA PRO A 164 -3.52 17.21 17.04
C PRO A 164 -3.83 17.00 18.53
N GLU A 165 -3.94 15.75 18.97
CA GLU A 165 -3.32 15.42 20.25
C GLU A 165 -1.82 15.59 20.02
N THR A 166 -1.29 16.74 20.44
CA THR A 166 0.15 16.93 20.60
C THR A 166 0.63 15.85 21.55
N VAL A 167 1.14 14.74 21.01
CA VAL A 167 1.87 13.72 21.76
C VAL A 167 3.04 14.47 22.39
N ALA A 168 2.94 14.75 23.69
CA ALA A 168 4.05 15.29 24.45
C ALA A 168 5.25 14.37 24.21
N THR A 169 6.42 14.94 23.91
CA THR A 169 7.64 14.16 23.65
C THR A 169 7.92 13.27 24.87
N THR A 170 7.64 11.98 24.74
CA THR A 170 7.79 10.97 25.81
C THR A 170 9.20 10.42 25.91
N THR A 171 10.06 10.81 24.98
CA THR A 171 11.41 10.27 24.78
C THR A 171 12.46 11.09 25.54
N LEU A 172 13.65 10.50 25.66
CA LEU A 172 14.79 11.09 26.36
C LEU A 172 15.15 12.49 25.80
N THR A 173 15.32 13.47 26.70
CA THR A 173 15.59 14.86 26.35
C THR A 173 16.88 14.97 25.53
N GLY A 174 16.84 15.71 24.41
CA GLY A 174 17.99 15.94 23.53
C GLY A 174 18.11 14.96 22.35
N LEU A 175 17.29 13.90 22.29
CA LEU A 175 17.17 13.05 21.11
C LEU A 175 16.17 13.65 20.11
N ARG A 176 16.52 13.62 18.83
CA ARG A 176 15.65 14.12 17.75
C ARG A 176 14.74 13.00 17.20
N PRO A 177 13.45 13.30 16.91
CA PRO A 177 12.60 12.41 16.14
C PRO A 177 13.22 12.05 14.80
N TRP A 178 12.89 10.88 14.25
CA TRP A 178 13.50 10.42 13.00
C TRP A 178 13.33 11.38 11.84
N ARG A 179 12.20 12.08 11.80
CA ARG A 179 11.85 13.00 10.73
C ARG A 179 12.75 14.24 10.64
N ASP A 180 13.40 14.59 11.76
CA ASP A 180 14.33 15.73 11.86
C ASP A 180 15.76 15.29 11.54
N VAL A 181 15.99 13.98 11.36
CA VAL A 181 17.29 13.36 11.09
C VAL A 181 17.40 12.93 9.62
N VAL A 182 16.29 12.44 9.03
CA VAL A 182 16.24 11.97 7.65
C VAL A 182 14.89 12.30 7.02
N GLN A 183 14.91 12.71 5.75
CA GLN A 183 13.70 13.05 4.99
C GLN A 183 13.32 11.91 4.04
N PRO A 184 12.02 11.58 3.91
CA PRO A 184 11.55 10.72 2.84
C PRO A 184 11.76 11.39 1.47
N HIS A 185 11.84 10.60 0.40
CA HIS A 185 11.84 11.15 -0.96
C HIS A 185 10.54 11.95 -1.23
N PRO A 186 10.55 12.97 -2.11
CA PRO A 186 9.38 13.82 -2.35
C PRO A 186 8.12 13.08 -2.82
N ASP A 187 8.27 12.01 -3.59
CA ASP A 187 7.20 11.10 -4.03
C ASP A 187 6.57 10.30 -2.88
N VAL A 188 7.38 9.82 -1.93
CA VAL A 188 6.92 9.16 -0.70
C VAL A 188 6.25 10.18 0.23
N ALA A 189 6.90 11.33 0.45
CA ALA A 189 6.37 12.41 1.29
C ALA A 189 5.00 12.91 0.80
N SER A 190 4.83 13.03 -0.52
CA SER A 190 3.57 13.46 -1.16
C SER A 190 2.52 12.35 -1.33
N GLY A 191 2.85 11.10 -1.03
CA GLY A 191 1.95 9.95 -1.20
C GLY A 191 1.80 9.47 -2.66
N ARG A 192 2.44 10.14 -3.64
CA ARG A 192 2.44 9.74 -5.05
C ARG A 192 3.05 8.36 -5.28
N TYR A 193 3.98 7.96 -4.43
CA TYR A 193 4.61 6.64 -4.49
C TYR A 193 3.60 5.49 -4.39
N LEU A 194 2.43 5.68 -3.76
CA LEU A 194 1.36 4.67 -3.73
C LEU A 194 0.65 4.49 -5.08
N GLN A 195 0.70 5.50 -5.94
CA GLN A 195 0.08 5.54 -7.26
C GLN A 195 1.06 5.08 -8.37
N ALA A 196 2.37 5.12 -8.11
CA ALA A 196 3.41 4.76 -9.06
C ALA A 196 3.38 3.27 -9.45
N LYS A 197 3.70 2.97 -10.70
CA LYS A 197 3.91 1.59 -11.15
C LYS A 197 5.28 1.11 -10.65
N PHE A 198 5.27 0.40 -9.52
CA PHE A 198 6.44 -0.29 -8.93
C PHE A 198 7.12 -1.37 -9.79
N VAL A 199 6.70 -1.55 -11.04
CA VAL A 199 7.35 -2.48 -11.95
C VAL A 199 8.20 -1.62 -12.85
N ALA A 200 9.53 -1.74 -12.70
CA ALA A 200 10.43 -1.24 -13.69
C ALA A 200 10.11 -1.96 -15.00
N ASP A 201 9.59 -1.23 -15.98
CA ASP A 201 9.30 -1.79 -17.29
C ASP A 201 10.42 -1.38 -18.23
N LEU A 202 11.18 -2.38 -18.67
CA LEU A 202 12.31 -2.17 -19.56
C LEU A 202 11.85 -1.53 -20.88
N SER A 203 10.62 -1.82 -21.33
CA SER A 203 10.03 -1.24 -22.54
C SER A 203 9.72 0.24 -22.37
N ASP A 204 9.23 0.65 -21.20
CA ASP A 204 8.98 2.07 -20.90
C ASP A 204 10.30 2.87 -20.88
N VAL A 205 11.39 2.28 -20.39
CA VAL A 205 12.74 2.91 -20.38
C VAL A 205 13.28 3.07 -21.80
N LEU A 206 13.11 2.05 -22.66
CA LEU A 206 13.52 2.12 -24.07
C LEU A 206 12.71 3.17 -24.84
N ALA A 207 11.41 3.29 -24.54
CA ALA A 207 10.53 4.27 -25.17
C ALA A 207 10.75 5.71 -24.66
N GLY A 208 11.56 5.91 -23.61
CA GLY A 208 11.76 7.23 -23.01
C GLY A 208 10.55 7.73 -22.20
N THR A 209 9.67 6.82 -21.78
CA THR A 209 8.40 7.12 -21.09
C THR A 209 8.37 6.69 -19.63
N ALA A 210 9.43 6.03 -19.16
CA ALA A 210 9.55 5.62 -17.77
C ALA A 210 9.69 6.82 -16.82
N GLU A 211 9.34 6.60 -15.55
CA GLU A 211 9.55 7.61 -14.50
C GLU A 211 11.04 7.94 -14.36
N PRO A 212 11.39 9.19 -13.96
CA PRO A 212 12.79 9.62 -13.82
C PRO A 212 13.66 8.65 -13.00
N GLU A 213 13.10 8.03 -11.94
CA GLU A 213 13.82 7.05 -11.11
C GLU A 213 14.26 5.76 -11.83
N TYR A 214 13.70 5.46 -13.01
CA TYR A 214 14.13 4.35 -13.86
C TYR A 214 14.79 4.83 -15.16
N GLN A 215 14.40 6.01 -15.66
CA GLN A 215 14.87 6.54 -16.93
C GLN A 215 16.24 7.20 -16.83
N ASP A 216 16.49 7.97 -15.77
CA ASP A 216 17.74 8.70 -15.57
C ASP A 216 18.76 7.79 -14.84
N PRO A 217 19.95 7.55 -15.42
CA PRO A 217 20.96 6.69 -14.81
C PRO A 217 21.39 7.15 -13.41
N VAL A 218 21.53 8.47 -13.19
CA VAL A 218 22.01 9.01 -11.93
C VAL A 218 20.95 8.85 -10.85
N GLU A 219 19.69 9.20 -11.14
CA GLU A 219 18.57 9.00 -10.21
C GLU A 219 18.36 7.50 -9.90
N PHE A 220 18.46 6.65 -10.93
CA PHE A 220 18.37 5.20 -10.77
C PHE A 220 19.41 4.67 -9.78
N PHE A 221 20.69 4.99 -9.96
CA PHE A 221 21.75 4.51 -9.08
C PHE A 221 21.72 5.17 -7.68
N GLN A 222 21.20 6.39 -7.55
CA GLN A 222 20.98 7.02 -6.23
C GLN A 222 19.95 6.27 -5.38
N ARG A 223 18.93 5.69 -6.00
CA ARG A 223 17.88 4.89 -5.35
C ARG A 223 18.21 3.39 -5.29
N THR A 224 19.27 2.97 -5.98
CA THR A 224 19.70 1.57 -6.04
C THR A 224 20.75 1.28 -4.97
N TYR A 225 20.57 0.19 -4.23
CA TYR A 225 21.62 -0.35 -3.37
C TYR A 225 22.38 -1.44 -4.12
N LEU A 226 23.71 -1.30 -4.21
CA LEU A 226 24.58 -2.30 -4.82
C LEU A 226 24.74 -3.48 -3.86
N THR A 227 23.86 -4.48 -4.00
CA THR A 227 24.00 -5.77 -3.30
C THR A 227 25.23 -6.52 -3.81
N ASP A 228 25.74 -7.47 -3.05
CA ASP A 228 26.87 -8.29 -3.46
C ASP A 228 26.59 -9.01 -4.79
N GLY A 229 25.36 -9.50 -4.97
CA GLY A 229 24.92 -10.13 -6.22
C GLY A 229 24.88 -9.16 -7.40
N LEU A 230 24.28 -7.98 -7.23
CA LEU A 230 24.21 -6.96 -8.27
C LEU A 230 25.61 -6.45 -8.63
N LEU A 231 26.44 -6.17 -7.62
CA LEU A 231 27.83 -5.73 -7.79
C LEU A 231 28.62 -6.76 -8.58
N SER A 232 28.55 -8.04 -8.21
CA SER A 232 29.23 -9.12 -8.94
C SER A 232 28.79 -9.17 -10.40
N MET A 233 27.50 -9.02 -10.68
CA MET A 233 26.98 -9.01 -12.05
C MET A 233 27.49 -7.82 -12.86
N LEU A 234 27.45 -6.61 -12.28
CA LEU A 234 27.94 -5.41 -12.95
C LEU A 234 29.44 -5.52 -13.25
N VAL A 235 30.24 -6.02 -12.30
CA VAL A 235 31.67 -6.26 -12.49
C VAL A 235 31.93 -7.31 -13.58
N THR A 236 31.20 -8.42 -13.58
CA THR A 236 31.31 -9.44 -14.64
C THR A 236 30.93 -8.87 -16.00
N GLY A 237 29.85 -8.08 -16.07
CA GLY A 237 29.39 -7.47 -17.32
C GLY A 237 30.38 -6.47 -17.89
N VAL A 238 30.95 -5.59 -17.05
CA VAL A 238 32.00 -4.66 -17.46
C VAL A 238 33.23 -5.43 -17.98
N LYS A 239 33.69 -6.46 -17.26
CA LYS A 239 34.84 -7.26 -17.71
C LYS A 239 34.56 -7.97 -19.04
N ARG A 240 33.35 -8.51 -19.23
CA ARG A 240 32.98 -9.20 -20.46
C ARG A 240 32.94 -8.24 -21.65
N LEU A 241 32.27 -7.11 -21.49
CA LEU A 241 32.13 -6.10 -22.56
C LEU A 241 33.42 -5.33 -22.86
N THR A 242 34.49 -5.55 -22.10
CA THR A 242 35.82 -4.95 -22.31
C THR A 242 36.90 -6.00 -22.63
N ALA A 243 36.50 -7.20 -23.03
CA ALA A 243 37.37 -8.34 -23.38
C ALA A 243 38.32 -8.83 -22.26
N GLN A 244 38.02 -8.55 -20.99
CA GLN A 244 38.84 -8.96 -19.84
C GLN A 244 38.40 -10.30 -19.23
N GLY A 245 37.59 -11.07 -19.97
CA GLY A 245 36.93 -12.29 -19.50
C GLY A 245 35.62 -12.01 -18.76
N GLY A 246 35.01 -13.06 -18.18
CA GLY A 246 33.68 -12.98 -17.57
C GLY A 246 32.67 -13.85 -18.31
N ASP A 247 31.51 -14.05 -17.68
CA ASP A 247 30.50 -14.97 -18.20
C ASP A 247 29.77 -14.36 -19.41
N PRO A 248 29.67 -15.08 -20.54
CA PRO A 248 28.98 -14.59 -21.74
C PRO A 248 27.47 -14.52 -21.56
N VAL A 249 26.91 -15.41 -20.74
CA VAL A 249 25.47 -15.55 -20.56
C VAL A 249 25.18 -15.59 -19.07
N ILE A 250 24.36 -14.66 -18.59
CA ILE A 250 23.88 -14.63 -17.22
C ILE A 250 22.38 -14.89 -17.23
N GLN A 251 21.99 -15.98 -16.58
CA GLN A 251 20.59 -16.26 -16.27
C GLN A 251 20.24 -15.55 -14.97
N LEU A 252 19.25 -14.66 -15.03
CA LEU A 252 18.69 -14.04 -13.84
C LEU A 252 17.58 -14.94 -13.29
N GLN A 253 17.97 -15.75 -12.30
CA GLN A 253 17.06 -16.41 -11.37
C GLN A 253 16.90 -15.48 -10.15
N THR A 254 15.68 -15.29 -9.67
CA THR A 254 15.44 -14.46 -8.48
C THR A 254 14.67 -15.22 -7.43
N ALA A 255 15.37 -15.59 -6.35
CA ALA A 255 14.75 -15.99 -5.09
C ALA A 255 13.85 -14.89 -4.46
N PHE A 256 13.99 -13.63 -4.92
CA PHE A 256 13.32 -12.46 -4.39
C PHE A 256 12.61 -11.68 -5.50
N GLY A 257 11.28 -11.80 -5.56
CA GLY A 257 10.43 -11.05 -6.48
C GLY A 257 10.77 -9.54 -6.45
N GLY A 258 11.13 -9.01 -7.62
CA GLY A 258 11.41 -7.60 -7.86
C GLY A 258 12.82 -7.24 -8.36
N GLY A 259 13.72 -8.21 -8.59
CA GLY A 259 15.13 -7.92 -8.93
C GLY A 259 15.55 -8.04 -10.40
N LYS A 260 14.86 -8.82 -11.25
CA LYS A 260 15.36 -9.20 -12.60
C LYS A 260 15.49 -7.99 -13.53
N THR A 261 14.38 -7.33 -13.81
CA THR A 261 14.34 -6.14 -14.67
C THR A 261 15.15 -4.98 -14.07
N HIS A 262 15.24 -4.89 -12.74
CA HIS A 262 16.08 -3.90 -12.06
C HIS A 262 17.58 -4.16 -12.27
N SER A 263 18.04 -5.41 -12.15
CA SER A 263 19.42 -5.81 -12.45
C SER A 263 19.76 -5.58 -13.92
N MET A 264 18.85 -5.94 -14.83
CA MET A 264 18.99 -5.66 -16.26
C MET A 264 19.14 -4.16 -16.53
N LEU A 265 18.30 -3.33 -15.91
CA LEU A 265 18.37 -1.87 -16.02
C LEU A 265 19.67 -1.29 -15.48
N ALA A 266 20.19 -1.83 -14.37
CA ALA A 266 21.46 -1.39 -13.82
C ALA A 266 22.60 -1.58 -14.82
N LEU A 267 22.67 -2.74 -15.47
CA LEU A 267 23.70 -2.99 -16.49
C LEU A 267 23.44 -2.22 -17.78
N TYR A 268 22.18 -2.07 -18.20
CA TYR A 268 21.79 -1.20 -19.32
C TYR A 268 22.31 0.22 -19.11
N HIS A 269 22.07 0.81 -17.94
CA HIS A 269 22.52 2.16 -17.61
C HIS A 269 24.03 2.28 -17.50
N LEU A 270 24.70 1.22 -17.05
CA LEU A 270 26.15 1.19 -16.96
C LEU A 270 26.84 1.14 -18.34
N CYS A 271 26.20 0.53 -19.34
CA CYS A 271 26.78 0.28 -20.66
C CYS A 271 26.29 1.23 -21.77
N ASN A 272 25.34 2.11 -21.48
CA ASN A 272 24.74 3.02 -22.47
C ASN A 272 25.51 4.34 -22.68
N GLY A 273 26.68 4.49 -22.03
CA GLY A 273 27.55 5.67 -22.16
C GLY A 273 27.08 6.94 -21.43
N LYS A 274 25.95 6.91 -20.70
CA LYS A 274 25.36 8.12 -20.08
C LYS A 274 25.77 8.37 -18.63
N ILE A 275 26.56 7.49 -18.02
CA ILE A 275 26.96 7.60 -16.60
C ILE A 275 28.44 7.27 -16.42
N LYS A 276 29.08 7.90 -15.41
CA LYS A 276 30.43 7.55 -14.97
C LYS A 276 30.40 6.86 -13.62
N LEU A 277 31.42 6.06 -13.30
CA LEU A 277 31.54 5.40 -12.00
C LEU A 277 31.49 6.39 -10.82
N GLY A 278 32.02 7.60 -10.98
CA GLY A 278 31.97 8.64 -9.95
C GLY A 278 30.56 9.17 -9.65
N ASP A 279 29.61 9.00 -10.56
CA ASP A 279 28.21 9.42 -10.38
C ASP A 279 27.37 8.36 -9.64
N ILE A 280 27.91 7.13 -9.51
CA ILE A 280 27.23 5.99 -8.90
C ILE A 280 27.62 5.93 -7.41
N PRO A 281 26.66 6.02 -6.47
CA PRO A 281 26.96 5.81 -5.06
C PRO A 281 27.43 4.37 -4.77
N GLY A 282 28.71 4.20 -4.44
CA GLY A 282 29.37 2.90 -4.32
C GLY A 282 30.14 2.48 -5.57
N GLY A 283 30.23 3.34 -6.58
CA GLY A 283 30.97 3.10 -7.83
C GLY A 283 32.46 2.89 -7.61
N GLU A 284 33.04 3.39 -6.52
CA GLU A 284 34.40 3.08 -6.07
C GLU A 284 34.61 1.59 -5.79
N THR A 285 33.56 0.88 -5.37
CA THR A 285 33.62 -0.57 -5.13
C THR A 285 33.64 -1.32 -6.46
N ILE A 286 32.88 -0.85 -7.46
CA ILE A 286 32.94 -1.38 -8.83
C ILE A 286 34.34 -1.14 -9.40
N ALA A 287 34.83 0.10 -9.32
CA ALA A 287 36.16 0.51 -9.78
C ALA A 287 37.27 -0.35 -9.17
N GLY A 288 37.21 -0.60 -7.86
CA GLY A 288 38.17 -1.45 -7.15
C GLY A 288 38.21 -2.91 -7.63
N GLN A 289 37.11 -3.46 -8.15
CA GLN A 289 37.03 -4.84 -8.63
C GLN A 289 37.30 -5.00 -10.14
N ILE A 290 37.01 -3.97 -10.94
CA ILE A 290 37.34 -3.96 -12.37
C ILE A 290 38.79 -3.49 -12.62
N GLY A 291 39.37 -2.66 -11.75
CA GLY A 291 40.70 -2.09 -11.92
C GLY A 291 40.69 -0.88 -12.85
N ASN A 292 41.75 -0.70 -13.66
CA ASN A 292 41.92 0.41 -14.61
C ASN A 292 41.10 0.22 -15.92
N ILE A 293 39.91 -0.36 -15.82
CA ILE A 293 39.01 -0.60 -16.96
C ILE A 293 37.99 0.55 -16.99
N ASP A 294 37.85 1.22 -18.14
CA ASP A 294 36.79 2.20 -18.34
C ASP A 294 35.44 1.50 -18.56
N LEU A 295 34.34 2.19 -18.26
CA LEU A 295 33.01 1.66 -18.53
C LEU A 295 32.82 1.43 -20.04
N PRO A 296 32.26 0.29 -20.47
CA PRO A 296 32.03 0.01 -21.87
C PRO A 296 30.90 0.90 -22.39
N GLU A 297 31.09 1.46 -23.58
CA GLU A 297 29.98 1.97 -24.40
C GLU A 297 29.61 0.85 -25.38
N SER A 298 28.46 0.20 -25.15
CA SER A 298 28.05 -0.99 -25.89
C SER A 298 26.85 -0.70 -26.78
N ASN A 299 26.76 -1.41 -27.89
CA ASN A 299 25.51 -1.52 -28.63
C ASN A 299 24.57 -2.45 -27.87
N ILE A 300 23.36 -1.99 -27.55
CA ILE A 300 22.44 -2.70 -26.67
C ILE A 300 21.20 -3.12 -27.43
N ALA A 301 20.90 -4.41 -27.42
CA ALA A 301 19.63 -4.96 -27.88
C ALA A 301 18.81 -5.45 -26.69
N VAL A 302 17.56 -5.00 -26.61
CA VAL A 302 16.63 -5.35 -25.57
C VAL A 302 15.35 -5.94 -26.18
N LEU A 303 15.09 -7.20 -25.85
CA LEU A 303 13.94 -7.96 -26.32
C LEU A 303 12.99 -8.22 -25.15
N VAL A 304 11.86 -7.52 -25.12
CA VAL A 304 10.84 -7.69 -24.08
C VAL A 304 9.66 -8.46 -24.66
N GLY A 305 9.49 -9.70 -24.22
CA GLY A 305 8.55 -10.64 -24.83
C GLY A 305 7.07 -10.22 -24.74
N THR A 306 6.71 -9.42 -23.75
CA THR A 306 5.35 -8.86 -23.60
C THR A 306 5.09 -7.64 -24.49
N ALA A 307 6.14 -6.95 -24.95
CA ALA A 307 6.03 -5.79 -25.82
C ALA A 307 6.06 -6.15 -27.31
N LEU A 308 6.54 -7.35 -27.65
CA LEU A 308 6.66 -7.83 -29.02
C LEU A 308 5.44 -8.70 -29.40
N ASP A 309 4.85 -8.41 -30.56
CA ASP A 309 3.70 -9.13 -31.10
C ASP A 309 4.16 -10.06 -32.25
N PRO A 310 4.11 -11.39 -32.08
CA PRO A 310 4.57 -12.34 -33.11
C PRO A 310 3.72 -12.33 -34.38
N SER A 311 2.52 -11.74 -34.33
CA SER A 311 1.62 -11.63 -35.48
C SER A 311 1.83 -10.37 -36.32
N LYS A 312 2.52 -9.36 -35.76
CA LYS A 312 2.68 -8.04 -36.41
C LYS A 312 4.16 -7.70 -36.59
N PRO A 313 4.63 -7.64 -37.85
CA PRO A 313 5.95 -7.11 -38.14
C PRO A 313 6.09 -5.67 -37.66
N ARG A 314 7.28 -5.32 -37.18
CA ARG A 314 7.59 -3.98 -36.71
C ARG A 314 8.20 -3.17 -37.84
N ALA A 315 7.56 -2.05 -38.15
CA ALA A 315 8.01 -1.14 -39.19
C ALA A 315 9.04 -0.15 -38.62
N TYR A 316 10.21 -0.13 -39.24
CA TYR A 316 11.23 0.91 -39.10
C TYR A 316 11.30 1.72 -40.41
N PRO A 317 11.93 2.92 -40.41
CA PRO A 317 12.00 3.75 -41.60
C PRO A 317 12.63 3.03 -42.82
N GLU A 318 13.61 2.17 -42.59
CA GLU A 318 14.40 1.50 -43.64
C GLU A 318 14.14 -0.01 -43.77
N ALA A 319 13.43 -0.62 -42.81
CA ALA A 319 13.21 -2.07 -42.77
C ALA A 319 11.87 -2.43 -42.11
N THR A 320 11.33 -3.58 -42.48
CA THR A 320 10.24 -4.22 -41.73
C THR A 320 10.80 -5.49 -41.11
N VAL A 321 10.80 -5.54 -39.79
CA VAL A 321 11.36 -6.63 -38.99
C VAL A 321 10.24 -7.58 -38.58
N ASN A 322 10.40 -8.87 -38.85
CA ASN A 322 9.37 -9.88 -38.58
C ASN A 322 9.64 -10.68 -37.30
N THR A 323 10.90 -10.85 -36.92
CA THR A 323 11.35 -11.87 -35.96
C THR A 323 12.21 -11.28 -34.84
N LEU A 324 12.41 -12.05 -33.75
CA LEU A 324 13.28 -11.60 -32.64
C LEU A 324 14.73 -11.38 -33.06
N TRP A 325 15.25 -12.17 -34.01
CA TRP A 325 16.62 -12.00 -34.49
C TRP A 325 16.76 -10.80 -35.43
N GLY A 326 15.73 -10.51 -36.23
CA GLY A 326 15.67 -9.26 -36.99
C GLY A 326 15.64 -8.05 -36.07
N GLU A 327 14.85 -8.11 -35.00
CA GLU A 327 14.74 -7.04 -33.99
C GLU A 327 16.06 -6.83 -33.26
N LEU A 328 16.71 -7.92 -32.82
CA LEU A 328 18.03 -7.88 -32.21
C LEU A 328 19.07 -7.22 -33.13
N ALA A 329 19.12 -7.64 -34.39
CA ALA A 329 20.12 -7.11 -35.32
C ALA A 329 19.88 -5.65 -35.67
N TYR A 330 18.61 -5.23 -35.82
CA TYR A 330 18.28 -3.83 -36.04
C TYR A 330 18.60 -2.96 -34.82
N GLN A 331 18.36 -3.43 -33.60
CA GLN A 331 18.71 -2.67 -32.39
C GLN A 331 20.24 -2.53 -32.20
N LEU A 332 21.04 -3.54 -32.56
CA LEU A 332 22.51 -3.48 -32.43
C LEU A 332 23.18 -2.60 -33.50
N GLY A 333 22.71 -2.65 -34.75
CA GLY A 333 23.43 -2.06 -35.89
C GLY A 333 22.56 -1.27 -36.86
N GLY A 334 21.32 -0.96 -36.49
CA GLY A 334 20.33 -0.34 -37.38
C GLY A 334 20.08 -1.17 -38.64
N TYR A 335 19.92 -0.48 -39.77
CA TYR A 335 19.68 -1.15 -41.05
C TYR A 335 20.84 -2.06 -41.48
N GLU A 336 22.10 -1.68 -41.21
CA GLU A 336 23.27 -2.50 -41.58
C GLU A 336 23.31 -3.80 -40.78
N GLY A 337 23.03 -3.75 -39.47
CA GLY A 337 22.88 -4.96 -38.66
C GLY A 337 21.75 -5.87 -39.16
N TYR A 338 20.60 -5.28 -39.49
CA TYR A 338 19.47 -6.03 -40.05
C TYR A 338 19.81 -6.75 -41.36
N LYS A 339 20.61 -6.16 -42.26
CA LYS A 339 20.99 -6.81 -43.54
C LYS A 339 21.64 -8.17 -43.34
N ILE A 340 22.43 -8.34 -42.28
CA ILE A 340 23.13 -9.60 -41.98
C ILE A 340 22.14 -10.74 -41.76
N VAL A 341 20.97 -10.45 -41.19
CA VAL A 341 19.92 -11.44 -40.87
C VAL A 341 18.66 -11.32 -41.74
N ALA A 342 18.60 -10.39 -42.69
CA ALA A 342 17.39 -10.06 -43.44
C ALA A 342 16.77 -11.27 -44.16
N THR A 343 17.58 -12.16 -44.72
CA THR A 343 17.08 -13.39 -45.38
C THR A 343 16.45 -14.36 -44.37
N ALA A 344 17.04 -14.46 -43.18
CA ALA A 344 16.54 -15.31 -42.10
C ALA A 344 15.22 -14.73 -41.53
N ASP A 345 15.17 -13.42 -41.32
CA ASP A 345 13.98 -12.68 -40.86
C ASP A 345 12.79 -12.85 -41.81
N GLN A 346 12.98 -12.59 -43.11
CA GLN A 346 11.92 -12.72 -44.12
C GLN A 346 11.37 -14.14 -44.27
N LYS A 347 12.21 -15.15 -44.02
CA LYS A 347 11.82 -16.56 -44.11
C LYS A 347 11.23 -17.10 -42.79
N GLY A 348 11.34 -16.37 -41.68
CA GLY A 348 10.95 -16.87 -40.36
C GLY A 348 11.77 -18.07 -39.90
N VAL A 349 13.02 -18.22 -40.39
CA VAL A 349 13.93 -19.32 -40.04
C VAL A 349 15.14 -18.76 -39.33
N SER A 350 15.53 -19.38 -38.20
CA SER A 350 16.65 -18.92 -37.38
C SER A 350 17.94 -18.76 -38.18
N PRO A 351 18.69 -17.65 -37.99
CA PRO A 351 20.06 -17.55 -38.46
C PRO A 351 20.96 -18.54 -37.71
N GLY A 352 22.08 -18.93 -38.32
CA GLY A 352 23.08 -19.77 -37.68
C GLY A 352 23.98 -18.98 -36.71
N SER A 353 24.64 -19.69 -35.79
CA SER A 353 25.53 -19.08 -34.79
C SER A 353 26.73 -18.33 -35.41
N ASN A 354 27.22 -18.72 -36.59
CA ASN A 354 28.27 -17.98 -37.30
C ASN A 354 27.76 -16.60 -37.76
N THR A 355 26.58 -16.52 -38.37
CA THR A 355 25.99 -15.25 -38.81
C THR A 355 25.77 -14.30 -37.63
N LEU A 356 25.29 -14.82 -36.50
CA LEU A 356 25.13 -14.02 -35.27
C LEU A 356 26.48 -13.60 -34.68
N LYS A 357 27.51 -14.44 -34.76
CA LYS A 357 28.86 -14.07 -34.35
C LYS A 357 29.42 -12.93 -35.21
N ASP A 358 29.23 -13.00 -36.53
CA ASP A 358 29.69 -11.95 -37.45
C ASP A 358 29.00 -10.61 -37.12
N LEU A 359 27.69 -10.64 -36.84
CA LEU A 359 26.94 -9.48 -36.33
C LEU A 359 27.56 -8.92 -35.03
N PHE A 360 27.89 -9.77 -34.06
CA PHE A 360 28.50 -9.32 -32.80
C PHE A 360 29.92 -8.80 -32.95
N PHE A 361 30.66 -9.33 -33.92
CA PHE A 361 32.00 -8.85 -34.22
C PHE A 361 31.96 -7.48 -34.91
N GLU A 362 31.01 -7.27 -35.83
CA GLU A 362 30.87 -6.01 -36.57
C GLU A 362 30.34 -4.86 -35.71
N PHE A 363 29.42 -5.15 -34.78
CA PHE A 363 28.78 -4.14 -33.92
C PHE A 363 29.17 -4.27 -32.44
N GLY A 364 30.27 -4.96 -32.12
CA GLY A 364 30.75 -5.11 -30.74
C GLY A 364 31.32 -3.81 -30.15
N PRO A 365 31.33 -3.65 -28.81
CA PRO A 365 30.78 -4.56 -27.78
C PRO A 365 29.25 -4.61 -27.77
N CYS A 366 28.68 -5.80 -27.54
CA CYS A 366 27.22 -6.02 -27.60
C CYS A 366 26.64 -6.49 -26.27
N LEU A 367 25.65 -5.76 -25.75
CA LEU A 367 24.84 -6.17 -24.60
C LEU A 367 23.44 -6.59 -25.07
N ILE A 368 23.07 -7.84 -24.82
CA ILE A 368 21.77 -8.40 -25.21
C ILE A 368 20.97 -8.67 -23.94
N ILE A 369 19.80 -8.07 -23.81
CA ILE A 369 18.90 -8.26 -22.67
C ILE A 369 17.60 -8.86 -23.18
N ILE A 370 17.20 -9.99 -22.60
CA ILE A 370 15.97 -10.69 -22.95
C ILE A 370 15.10 -10.82 -21.70
N ASP A 371 13.97 -10.12 -21.69
CA ASP A 371 12.97 -10.17 -20.62
C ASP A 371 11.68 -10.82 -21.11
N GLU A 372 10.99 -11.54 -20.22
CA GLU A 372 9.69 -12.19 -20.50
C GLU A 372 9.65 -13.08 -21.77
N LEU A 373 10.74 -13.78 -22.11
CA LEU A 373 10.82 -14.61 -23.32
C LEU A 373 9.76 -15.72 -23.36
N VAL A 374 9.43 -16.31 -22.20
CA VAL A 374 8.42 -17.36 -22.09
C VAL A 374 7.05 -16.84 -22.51
N ALA A 375 6.71 -15.59 -22.17
CA ALA A 375 5.45 -14.97 -22.57
C ALA A 375 5.35 -14.85 -24.10
N TYR A 376 6.43 -14.47 -24.77
CA TYR A 376 6.49 -14.40 -26.23
C TYR A 376 6.38 -15.77 -26.88
N ALA A 377 7.17 -16.75 -26.42
CA ALA A 377 7.22 -18.09 -26.99
C ALA A 377 5.88 -18.84 -26.87
N ARG A 378 5.10 -18.59 -25.82
CA ARG A 378 3.75 -19.15 -25.64
C ARG A 378 2.81 -18.80 -26.78
N ASN A 379 2.96 -17.61 -27.38
CA ASN A 379 2.13 -17.18 -28.51
C ASN A 379 2.48 -17.90 -29.82
N LEU A 380 3.64 -18.55 -29.90
CA LEU A 380 4.08 -19.38 -31.04
C LEU A 380 3.81 -20.87 -30.82
N TYR A 381 3.52 -21.30 -29.60
CA TYR A 381 3.39 -22.72 -29.28
C TYR A 381 2.17 -23.34 -29.98
N LYS A 382 2.42 -24.31 -30.87
CA LYS A 382 1.40 -24.94 -31.73
C LYS A 382 0.66 -23.96 -32.65
N VAL A 383 1.29 -22.84 -33.00
CA VAL A 383 0.77 -21.84 -33.95
C VAL A 383 1.71 -21.73 -35.13
N ASP A 384 1.17 -21.89 -36.33
CA ASP A 384 1.93 -21.85 -37.59
C ASP A 384 1.52 -20.65 -38.45
N GLY A 385 2.40 -20.27 -39.39
CA GLY A 385 2.11 -19.25 -40.39
C GLY A 385 2.23 -17.80 -39.91
N LEU A 386 2.80 -17.57 -38.74
CA LEU A 386 3.08 -16.22 -38.23
C LEU A 386 4.35 -15.63 -38.85
N PRO A 387 4.41 -14.30 -39.06
CA PRO A 387 5.62 -13.64 -39.57
C PRO A 387 6.86 -13.88 -38.71
N ALA A 388 6.69 -14.03 -37.40
CA ALA A 388 7.77 -14.29 -36.45
C ALA A 388 8.45 -15.67 -36.58
N GLY A 389 7.98 -16.53 -37.49
CA GLY A 389 8.44 -17.91 -37.63
C GLY A 389 7.76 -18.88 -36.66
N SER A 390 8.24 -20.11 -36.61
CA SER A 390 7.69 -21.17 -35.76
C SER A 390 8.32 -21.21 -34.36
N TYR A 391 7.63 -21.87 -33.42
CA TYR A 391 8.18 -22.18 -32.10
C TYR A 391 9.56 -22.85 -32.15
N ASP A 392 9.73 -23.83 -33.04
CA ASP A 392 11.01 -24.54 -33.21
C ASP A 392 12.12 -23.64 -33.77
N SER A 393 11.75 -22.69 -34.65
CA SER A 393 12.68 -21.69 -35.17
C SER A 393 13.15 -20.76 -34.05
N LEU A 394 12.26 -20.35 -33.15
CA LEU A 394 12.62 -19.58 -31.97
C LEU A 394 13.56 -20.36 -31.05
N MET A 395 13.29 -21.63 -30.75
CA MET A 395 14.17 -22.46 -29.90
C MET A 395 15.55 -22.64 -30.52
N THR A 396 15.61 -22.85 -31.84
CA THR A 396 16.86 -22.92 -32.62
C THR A 396 17.63 -21.60 -32.56
N PHE A 397 16.92 -20.47 -32.60
CA PHE A 397 17.52 -19.14 -32.46
C PHE A 397 18.13 -18.94 -31.08
N ILE A 398 17.43 -19.28 -29.99
CA ILE A 398 17.98 -19.15 -28.62
C ILE A 398 19.25 -19.98 -28.45
N GLN A 399 19.28 -21.20 -29.01
CA GLN A 399 20.48 -22.03 -28.99
C GLN A 399 21.63 -21.40 -29.80
N SER A 400 21.34 -20.91 -31.01
CA SER A 400 22.33 -20.28 -31.89
C SER A 400 22.88 -18.98 -31.31
N LEU A 401 22.01 -18.19 -30.67
CA LEU A 401 22.33 -16.95 -29.97
C LEU A 401 23.26 -17.22 -28.79
N THR A 402 22.91 -18.17 -27.93
CA THR A 402 23.72 -18.56 -26.77
C THR A 402 25.14 -18.98 -27.20
N GLU A 403 25.27 -19.78 -28.26
CA GLU A 403 26.59 -20.20 -28.78
C GLU A 403 27.36 -19.04 -29.44
N ALA A 404 26.67 -18.15 -30.14
CA ALA A 404 27.29 -16.99 -30.77
C ALA A 404 27.86 -16.00 -29.72
N VAL A 405 27.10 -15.70 -28.67
CA VAL A 405 27.54 -14.84 -27.56
C VAL A 405 28.73 -15.46 -26.82
N ARG A 406 28.73 -16.78 -26.63
CA ARG A 406 29.86 -17.52 -26.02
C ARG A 406 31.15 -17.37 -26.81
N ARG A 407 31.06 -17.32 -28.14
CA ARG A 407 32.20 -17.20 -29.06
C ARG A 407 32.64 -15.77 -29.34
N SER A 408 31.96 -14.77 -28.78
CA SER A 408 32.28 -13.34 -28.95
C SER A 408 32.85 -12.79 -27.65
N ASP A 409 34.12 -12.40 -27.63
CA ASP A 409 34.84 -12.02 -26.41
C ASP A 409 34.31 -10.72 -25.76
N GLU A 410 33.59 -9.89 -26.53
CA GLU A 410 33.06 -8.58 -26.14
C GLU A 410 31.52 -8.54 -26.18
N SER A 411 30.86 -9.71 -26.07
CA SER A 411 29.39 -9.77 -26.04
C SER A 411 28.87 -10.50 -24.82
N MET A 412 27.74 -10.00 -24.31
CA MET A 412 27.07 -10.51 -23.13
C MET A 412 25.57 -10.63 -23.37
N MET A 413 24.97 -11.70 -22.86
CA MET A 413 23.52 -11.90 -22.84
C MET A 413 22.99 -12.05 -21.42
N LEU A 414 21.95 -11.29 -21.08
CA LEU A 414 21.17 -11.47 -19.86
C LEU A 414 19.79 -11.96 -20.23
N ILE A 415 19.35 -13.02 -19.57
CA ILE A 415 18.02 -13.59 -19.77
C ILE A 415 17.28 -13.76 -18.45
N ALA A 416 16.08 -13.19 -18.36
CA ALA A 416 15.19 -13.42 -17.23
C ALA A 416 14.32 -14.66 -17.50
N ILE A 417 14.33 -15.59 -16.55
CA ILE A 417 13.54 -16.81 -16.62
C ILE A 417 12.56 -16.83 -15.43
N PRO A 418 11.25 -17.12 -15.63
CA PRO A 418 10.26 -17.18 -14.55
C PRO A 418 10.52 -18.39 -13.63
N GLU A 419 10.22 -18.24 -12.34
CA GLU A 419 10.42 -19.31 -11.33
C GLU A 419 9.11 -19.96 -10.87
N SER A 420 7.95 -19.32 -11.07
CA SER A 420 6.68 -19.77 -10.48
C SER A 420 5.66 -20.29 -11.50
N ASP A 421 4.93 -21.35 -11.15
CA ASP A 421 3.85 -21.93 -11.96
C ASP A 421 2.75 -20.93 -12.36
N ILE A 422 2.58 -19.87 -11.56
CA ILE A 422 1.60 -18.80 -11.81
C ILE A 422 2.04 -17.95 -13.01
N GLU A 423 3.33 -17.64 -13.13
CA GLU A 423 3.91 -16.84 -14.25
C GLU A 423 4.00 -17.66 -15.54
N ILE A 424 4.19 -18.97 -15.41
CA ILE A 424 4.39 -19.91 -16.52
C ILE A 424 3.13 -20.02 -17.41
N GLY A 425 1.93 -19.92 -16.84
CA GLY A 425 0.69 -19.78 -17.60
C GLY A 425 0.33 -20.99 -18.49
N GLY A 426 0.21 -22.16 -17.85
CA GLY A 426 -0.30 -23.40 -18.46
C GLY A 426 0.78 -24.30 -19.07
N GLU A 427 0.35 -25.36 -19.76
CA GLU A 427 1.23 -26.40 -20.31
C GLU A 427 2.29 -25.85 -21.28
N ALA A 428 1.89 -24.94 -22.17
CA ALA A 428 2.77 -24.32 -23.16
C ALA A 428 3.97 -23.64 -22.50
N GLY A 429 3.73 -22.81 -21.47
CA GLY A 429 4.81 -22.12 -20.78
C GLY A 429 5.73 -23.07 -20.02
N ARG A 430 5.21 -24.18 -19.47
CA ARG A 430 6.04 -25.14 -18.73
C ARG A 430 7.02 -25.84 -19.66
N VAL A 431 6.54 -26.29 -20.82
CA VAL A 431 7.38 -26.91 -21.86
C VAL A 431 8.42 -25.91 -22.37
N THR A 432 8.03 -24.65 -22.61
CA THR A 432 8.96 -23.59 -23.01
C THR A 432 10.02 -23.33 -21.95
N LEU A 433 9.62 -23.22 -20.69
CA LEU A 433 10.54 -22.99 -19.58
C LEU A 433 11.57 -24.12 -19.47
N GLU A 434 11.12 -25.38 -19.50
CA GLU A 434 12.00 -26.56 -19.47
C GLU A 434 12.99 -26.53 -20.65
N THR A 435 12.49 -26.20 -21.85
CA THR A 435 13.32 -26.15 -23.07
C THR A 435 14.38 -25.05 -22.99
N ILE A 436 13.99 -23.82 -22.65
CA ILE A 436 14.93 -22.69 -22.51
C ILE A 436 15.92 -22.96 -21.39
N SER A 437 15.47 -23.48 -20.25
CA SER A 437 16.35 -23.82 -19.12
C SER A 437 17.37 -24.89 -19.48
N HIS A 438 17.02 -25.87 -20.33
CA HIS A 438 17.98 -26.87 -20.82
C HIS A 438 19.01 -26.28 -21.79
N VAL A 439 18.63 -25.29 -22.60
CA VAL A 439 19.53 -24.62 -23.56
C VAL A 439 20.49 -23.66 -22.83
N VAL A 440 19.97 -22.91 -21.86
CA VAL A 440 20.73 -21.89 -21.10
C VAL A 440 21.50 -22.51 -19.92
N GLY A 441 20.89 -23.44 -19.18
CA GLY A 441 21.39 -24.00 -17.90
C GLY A 441 22.62 -24.90 -17.98
N ARG A 442 23.27 -25.03 -19.15
CA ARG A 442 24.62 -25.61 -19.24
C ARG A 442 25.72 -24.61 -18.84
N ILE A 443 25.36 -23.37 -18.54
CA ILE A 443 26.24 -22.23 -18.37
C ILE A 443 25.70 -21.42 -17.19
N GLU A 444 26.07 -21.77 -15.95
CA GLU A 444 25.63 -21.03 -14.76
C GLU A 444 26.80 -20.48 -13.96
N SER A 445 26.74 -19.17 -13.67
CA SER A 445 27.29 -18.60 -12.45
C SER A 445 26.16 -18.43 -11.43
N VAL A 446 26.36 -18.97 -10.23
CA VAL A 446 25.37 -18.98 -9.16
C VAL A 446 25.13 -17.54 -8.68
N TRP A 447 23.93 -17.01 -8.92
CA TRP A 447 23.52 -15.72 -8.39
C TRP A 447 23.35 -15.80 -6.86
N LYS A 448 23.97 -14.89 -6.11
CA LYS A 448 23.85 -14.85 -4.64
C LYS A 448 22.50 -14.24 -4.21
N PRO A 449 21.72 -14.93 -3.34
CA PRO A 449 20.51 -14.36 -2.77
C PRO A 449 20.82 -13.13 -1.90
N VAL A 450 19.93 -12.14 -1.89
CA VAL A 450 20.04 -10.92 -1.06
C VAL A 450 19.91 -11.28 0.41
N THR A 451 20.83 -10.79 1.24
CA THR A 451 20.84 -10.98 2.69
C THR A 451 19.83 -10.03 3.38
N PRO A 452 19.36 -10.34 4.60
CA PRO A 452 18.46 -9.45 5.34
C PRO A 452 19.01 -8.04 5.55
N ARG A 453 20.34 -7.91 5.71
CA ARG A 453 21.02 -6.61 5.87
C ARG A 453 20.90 -5.77 4.61
N GLU A 454 21.10 -6.38 3.44
CA GLU A 454 20.97 -5.70 2.16
C GLU A 454 19.52 -5.31 1.87
N SER A 455 18.54 -6.12 2.27
CA SER A 455 17.12 -5.78 2.17
C SER A 455 16.77 -4.49 2.91
N PHE A 456 17.36 -4.23 4.08
CA PHE A 456 17.15 -2.97 4.81
C PHE A 456 17.66 -1.76 4.03
N GLU A 457 18.86 -1.86 3.45
CA GLU A 457 19.47 -0.77 2.69
C GLU A 457 18.73 -0.49 1.38
N ILE A 458 18.22 -1.53 0.71
CA ILE A 458 17.37 -1.39 -0.49
C ILE A 458 16.14 -0.54 -0.14
N VAL A 459 15.42 -0.90 0.92
CA VAL A 459 14.20 -0.18 1.31
C VAL A 459 14.53 1.24 1.78
N ARG A 460 15.60 1.41 2.56
CA ARG A 460 16.03 2.73 3.01
C ARG A 460 16.34 3.66 1.83
N ARG A 461 17.17 3.24 0.87
CA ARG A 461 17.54 4.05 -0.30
C ARG A 461 16.34 4.39 -1.19
N ARG A 462 15.39 3.46 -1.31
CA ARG A 462 14.16 3.66 -2.08
C ARG A 462 13.17 4.63 -1.44
N LEU A 463 13.13 4.71 -0.11
CA LEU A 463 12.10 5.50 0.59
C LEU A 463 12.62 6.83 1.16
N PHE A 464 13.93 6.96 1.41
CA PHE A 464 14.54 8.12 2.03
C PHE A 464 15.67 8.72 1.19
N VAL A 465 15.84 10.04 1.32
CA VAL A 465 16.97 10.73 0.70
C VAL A 465 18.28 10.33 1.37
N THR A 466 19.40 10.44 0.65
CA THR A 466 20.73 10.07 1.14
C THR A 466 21.26 10.99 2.24
N LYS A 467 20.74 12.22 2.34
CA LYS A 467 21.13 13.21 3.34
C LYS A 467 20.58 12.82 4.72
N ILE A 468 21.48 12.33 5.59
CA ILE A 468 21.18 11.92 6.96
C ILE A 468 22.11 12.67 7.93
N ASP A 469 21.55 13.14 9.04
CA ASP A 469 22.36 13.61 10.17
C ASP A 469 22.90 12.41 10.97
N PHE A 470 24.09 11.95 10.60
CA PHE A 470 24.72 10.77 11.20
C PHE A 470 24.96 10.92 12.70
N ALA A 471 25.25 12.12 13.19
CA ALA A 471 25.49 12.36 14.61
C ALA A 471 24.20 12.15 15.43
N ALA A 472 23.07 12.70 14.98
CA ALA A 472 21.79 12.45 15.64
C ALA A 472 21.33 11.00 15.51
N ARG A 473 21.52 10.38 14.34
CA ARG A 473 21.25 8.95 14.15
C ARG A 473 22.00 8.12 15.19
N ASP A 474 23.31 8.34 15.32
CA ASP A 474 24.17 7.55 16.19
C ASP A 474 23.86 7.79 17.68
N ALA A 475 23.46 9.00 18.05
CA ALA A 475 22.94 9.29 19.39
C ALA A 475 21.67 8.50 19.71
N VAL A 476 20.71 8.44 18.77
CA VAL A 476 19.48 7.63 18.92
C VAL A 476 19.82 6.15 19.05
N VAL A 477 20.64 5.60 18.15
CA VAL A 477 21.03 4.17 18.20
C VAL A 477 21.78 3.85 19.50
N SER A 478 22.65 4.74 19.97
CA SER A 478 23.32 4.57 21.26
C SER A 478 22.33 4.49 22.41
N ALA A 479 21.34 5.39 22.45
CA ALA A 479 20.31 5.41 23.49
C ALA A 479 19.44 4.15 23.49
N PHE A 480 19.13 3.58 22.32
CA PHE A 480 18.49 2.27 22.22
C PHE A 480 19.40 1.15 22.73
N GLY A 481 20.70 1.18 22.39
CA GLY A 481 21.68 0.24 22.94
C GLY A 481 21.76 0.30 24.47
N ASP A 482 21.70 1.49 25.06
CA ASP A 482 21.66 1.68 26.51
C ASP A 482 20.36 1.14 27.13
N LEU A 483 19.21 1.42 26.51
CA LEU A 483 17.92 0.85 26.91
C LEU A 483 17.98 -0.68 26.97
N TYR A 484 18.51 -1.31 25.92
CA TYR A 484 18.61 -2.77 25.81
C TYR A 484 19.60 -3.37 26.82
N ARG A 485 20.74 -2.71 27.06
CA ARG A 485 21.71 -3.16 28.07
C ARG A 485 21.17 -3.05 29.49
N ASN A 486 20.53 -1.93 29.81
CA ASN A 486 20.06 -1.64 31.17
C ASN A 486 18.84 -2.48 31.57
N ALA A 487 18.05 -2.93 30.59
CA ALA A 487 16.86 -3.76 30.81
C ALA A 487 16.96 -5.10 30.06
N SER A 488 18.12 -5.77 30.14
CA SER A 488 18.40 -7.00 29.38
C SER A 488 17.43 -8.17 29.64
N GLY A 489 16.76 -8.20 30.80
CA GLY A 489 15.70 -9.18 31.10
C GLY A 489 14.34 -8.88 30.46
N GLU A 490 14.16 -7.68 29.90
CA GLU A 490 12.90 -7.26 29.26
C GLU A 490 12.92 -7.35 27.73
N PHE A 491 14.08 -7.60 27.13
CA PHE A 491 14.29 -7.64 25.69
C PHE A 491 14.96 -8.96 25.24
N PRO A 492 14.87 -9.34 23.95
CA PRO A 492 15.53 -10.53 23.44
C PRO A 492 17.06 -10.46 23.58
N SER A 493 17.70 -11.62 23.72
CA SER A 493 19.17 -11.71 23.72
C SER A 493 19.76 -11.23 22.39
N GLY A 494 20.95 -10.64 22.43
CA GLY A 494 21.67 -10.17 21.25
C GLY A 494 21.29 -8.77 20.75
N VAL A 495 20.16 -8.19 21.18
CA VAL A 495 19.74 -6.85 20.70
C VAL A 495 20.61 -5.70 21.23
N ALA A 496 21.30 -5.94 22.34
CA ALA A 496 22.27 -5.00 22.93
C ALA A 496 23.67 -5.10 22.30
N GLU A 497 23.92 -6.10 21.46
CA GLU A 497 25.23 -6.38 20.86
C GLU A 497 25.51 -5.48 19.66
N ARG A 498 26.80 -5.35 19.34
CA ARG A 498 27.28 -4.49 18.25
C ARG A 498 26.60 -4.79 16.91
N ASP A 499 26.46 -6.07 16.57
CA ASP A 499 25.86 -6.50 15.31
C ASP A 499 24.39 -6.06 15.16
N TYR A 500 23.61 -6.06 16.25
CA TYR A 500 22.24 -5.55 16.20
C TYR A 500 22.22 -4.02 16.04
N LEU A 501 23.09 -3.31 16.76
CA LEU A 501 23.19 -1.85 16.64
C LEU A 501 23.69 -1.42 15.25
N ASP A 502 24.58 -2.17 14.63
CA ASP A 502 25.04 -1.92 13.25
C ASP A 502 23.90 -2.16 12.24
N ARG A 503 23.02 -3.13 12.49
CA ARG A 503 21.76 -3.29 11.74
C ARG A 503 20.82 -2.10 11.95
N MET A 504 20.68 -1.60 13.18
CA MET A 504 19.87 -0.39 13.45
C MET A 504 20.41 0.83 12.71
N ARG A 505 21.74 1.03 12.65
CA ARG A 505 22.36 2.13 11.89
C ARG A 505 22.08 2.04 10.39
N SER A 506 22.12 0.83 9.84
CA SER A 506 21.90 0.55 8.41
C SER A 506 20.43 0.68 8.02
N ALA A 507 19.51 0.32 8.93
CA ALA A 507 18.07 0.37 8.70
C ALA A 507 17.41 1.72 9.06
N TYR A 508 18.14 2.64 9.71
CA TYR A 508 17.60 3.92 10.18
C TYR A 508 16.90 4.68 9.04
N PRO A 509 15.66 5.19 9.26
CA PRO A 509 14.96 5.36 10.54
C PRO A 509 14.03 4.22 10.96
N ILE A 510 14.13 3.06 10.31
CA ILE A 510 13.24 1.92 10.56
C ILE A 510 13.90 0.96 11.55
N HIS A 511 13.16 0.52 12.56
CA HIS A 511 13.65 -0.43 13.54
C HIS A 511 13.75 -1.85 12.94
N PRO A 512 14.85 -2.60 13.18
CA PRO A 512 15.05 -3.91 12.57
C PRO A 512 13.91 -4.90 12.84
N GLU A 513 13.30 -4.85 14.03
CA GLU A 513 12.15 -5.72 14.37
C GLU A 513 10.99 -5.59 13.36
N LEU A 514 10.67 -4.38 12.88
CA LEU A 514 9.59 -4.19 11.89
C LEU A 514 9.91 -4.90 10.57
N PHE A 515 11.13 -4.74 10.08
CA PHE A 515 11.53 -5.41 8.86
C PHE A 515 11.63 -6.92 9.00
N GLU A 516 12.13 -7.42 10.13
CA GLU A 516 12.17 -8.86 10.40
C GLU A 516 10.76 -9.45 10.31
N ARG A 517 9.75 -8.82 10.91
CA ARG A 517 8.35 -9.28 10.75
C ARG A 517 7.90 -9.28 9.29
N LEU A 518 8.15 -8.19 8.55
CA LEU A 518 7.71 -8.05 7.16
C LEU A 518 8.39 -9.04 6.19
N TYR A 519 9.69 -9.30 6.37
CA TYR A 519 10.45 -10.18 5.47
C TYR A 519 10.47 -11.65 5.90
N GLN A 520 10.35 -11.96 7.19
CA GLN A 520 10.34 -13.35 7.65
C GLN A 520 8.91 -13.88 7.73
N ASP A 521 7.97 -13.09 8.24
CA ASP A 521 6.62 -13.58 8.51
C ASP A 521 5.68 -13.27 7.33
N TRP A 522 5.57 -12.01 6.91
CA TRP A 522 4.62 -11.62 5.84
C TRP A 522 5.02 -12.14 4.45
N SER A 523 6.31 -12.35 4.20
CA SER A 523 6.82 -12.90 2.93
C SER A 523 6.41 -14.36 2.67
N THR A 524 5.90 -15.05 3.70
CA THR A 524 5.36 -16.41 3.59
C THR A 524 3.96 -16.45 2.97
N LEU A 525 3.24 -15.32 2.93
CA LEU A 525 1.93 -15.23 2.30
C LEU A 525 2.09 -15.20 0.78
N GLU A 526 1.46 -16.15 0.07
CA GLU A 526 1.57 -16.28 -1.40
C GLU A 526 1.16 -15.00 -2.14
N ARG A 527 0.15 -14.28 -1.64
CA ARG A 527 -0.33 -13.01 -2.23
C ARG A 527 0.59 -11.82 -1.94
N PHE A 528 1.51 -11.95 -0.97
CA PHE A 528 2.38 -10.87 -0.55
C PHE A 528 3.63 -10.84 -1.45
N GLN A 529 3.65 -9.92 -2.40
CA GLN A 529 4.79 -9.68 -3.28
C GLN A 529 5.98 -9.17 -2.45
N ARG A 530 6.86 -10.07 -2.00
CA ARG A 530 7.84 -9.87 -0.91
C ARG A 530 8.51 -8.50 -0.85
N THR A 531 9.11 -8.01 -1.94
CA THR A 531 9.82 -6.69 -1.92
C THR A 531 8.89 -5.52 -2.21
N ARG A 532 8.00 -5.68 -3.21
CA ARG A 532 7.09 -4.62 -3.67
C ARG A 532 5.99 -4.30 -2.66
N GLY A 533 5.43 -5.33 -2.02
CA GLY A 533 4.45 -5.22 -0.95
C GLY A 533 5.04 -4.49 0.26
N VAL A 534 6.29 -4.81 0.63
CA VAL A 534 7.01 -4.09 1.71
C VAL A 534 7.23 -2.63 1.35
N LEU A 535 7.73 -2.32 0.15
CA LEU A 535 7.95 -0.94 -0.27
C LEU A 535 6.66 -0.13 -0.30
N ARG A 536 5.57 -0.69 -0.84
CA ARG A 536 4.24 -0.07 -0.85
C ARG A 536 3.72 0.21 0.55
N PHE A 537 3.75 -0.81 1.40
CA PHE A 537 3.29 -0.69 2.78
C PHE A 537 4.11 0.35 3.54
N MET A 538 5.44 0.27 3.48
CA MET A 538 6.32 1.21 4.17
C MET A 538 6.18 2.63 3.64
N ALA A 539 5.97 2.83 2.35
CA ALA A 539 5.69 4.16 1.81
C ALA A 539 4.37 4.74 2.34
N ALA A 540 3.31 3.93 2.45
CA ALA A 540 2.05 4.35 3.07
C ALA A 540 2.26 4.76 4.53
N VAL A 541 3.00 3.95 5.29
CA VAL A 541 3.33 4.21 6.69
C VAL A 541 4.13 5.50 6.84
N ILE A 542 5.21 5.66 6.07
CA ILE A 542 6.09 6.83 6.16
C ILE A 542 5.33 8.09 5.75
N HIS A 543 4.57 8.05 4.66
CA HIS A 543 3.72 9.17 4.23
C HIS A 543 2.77 9.60 5.34
N GLN A 544 2.08 8.63 5.97
CA GLN A 544 1.12 8.89 7.02
C GLN A 544 1.79 9.48 8.28
N LEU A 545 2.92 8.91 8.71
CA LEU A 545 3.68 9.39 9.86
C LEU A 545 4.26 10.78 9.60
N TRP A 546 4.78 11.02 8.39
CA TRP A 546 5.32 12.31 7.96
C TRP A 546 4.25 13.41 8.02
N THR A 547 3.09 13.15 7.43
CA THR A 547 1.97 14.10 7.38
C THR A 547 1.40 14.42 8.76
N ARG A 548 1.39 13.43 9.68
CA ARG A 548 0.89 13.60 11.05
C ARG A 548 1.84 14.31 12.00
N GLY A 549 3.11 14.52 11.64
CA GLY A 549 4.04 15.06 12.61
C GLY A 549 4.41 14.07 13.74
N ASP A 550 4.46 12.75 13.48
CA ASP A 550 4.98 11.70 14.39
C ASP A 550 6.34 12.00 15.10
N GLN A 551 6.35 12.05 16.43
CA GLN A 551 7.52 12.44 17.22
C GLN A 551 8.42 11.25 17.66
N SER A 552 8.23 10.07 17.07
CA SER A 552 8.99 8.87 17.42
C SER A 552 10.46 8.97 17.00
N LEU A 553 11.35 8.31 17.72
CA LEU A 553 12.78 8.23 17.39
C LEU A 553 13.08 7.28 16.23
N LEU A 554 12.26 6.24 16.07
CA LEU A 554 12.33 5.24 15.01
C LEU A 554 10.91 4.81 14.61
N ILE A 555 10.78 4.29 13.40
CA ILE A 555 9.57 3.61 12.93
C ILE A 555 9.65 2.16 13.40
N MET A 556 8.80 1.78 14.35
CA MET A 556 8.74 0.47 14.99
C MET A 556 7.38 -0.20 14.73
N PRO A 557 7.22 -1.52 14.97
CA PRO A 557 5.91 -2.18 14.83
C PRO A 557 4.78 -1.46 15.57
N GLY A 558 5.02 -1.00 16.80
CA GLY A 558 4.01 -0.30 17.59
C GLY A 558 3.67 1.11 17.09
N THR A 559 4.58 1.76 16.36
CA THR A 559 4.36 3.14 15.87
C THR A 559 3.68 3.18 14.51
N VAL A 560 3.51 2.03 13.83
CA VAL A 560 2.80 1.95 12.56
C VAL A 560 1.37 2.50 12.73
N PRO A 561 0.93 3.50 11.94
CA PRO A 561 -0.37 4.14 12.09
C PRO A 561 -1.47 3.29 11.44
N LEU A 562 -1.74 2.12 12.03
CA LEU A 562 -2.71 1.15 11.54
C LEU A 562 -4.16 1.70 11.49
N ASP A 563 -4.46 2.74 12.27
CA ASP A 563 -5.73 3.46 12.21
C ASP A 563 -5.95 4.24 10.91
N ALA A 564 -4.89 4.51 10.13
CA ALA A 564 -5.03 5.16 8.84
C ALA A 564 -5.54 4.18 7.78
N SER A 565 -6.61 4.56 7.07
CA SER A 565 -7.25 3.71 6.07
C SER A 565 -6.30 3.26 4.95
N THR A 566 -5.40 4.12 4.50
CA THR A 566 -4.39 3.80 3.48
C THR A 566 -3.45 2.68 3.92
N VAL A 567 -2.97 2.74 5.16
CA VAL A 567 -2.08 1.75 5.76
C VAL A 567 -2.82 0.45 6.06
N ARG A 568 -4.02 0.56 6.65
CA ARG A 568 -4.91 -0.57 6.93
C ARG A 568 -5.21 -1.37 5.67
N ASN A 569 -5.69 -0.70 4.62
CA ASN A 569 -6.11 -1.35 3.38
C ASN A 569 -4.93 -2.05 2.68
N GLU A 570 -3.72 -1.48 2.77
CA GLU A 570 -2.52 -2.09 2.19
C GLU A 570 -2.07 -3.37 2.92
N LEU A 571 -2.37 -3.55 4.22
CA LEU A 571 -2.13 -4.84 4.90
C LEU A 571 -3.28 -5.81 4.69
N LEU A 572 -4.52 -5.37 4.85
CA LEU A 572 -5.70 -6.24 4.80
C LEU A 572 -5.89 -6.88 3.42
N ARG A 573 -5.46 -6.25 2.32
CA ARG A 573 -5.49 -6.83 0.97
C ARG A 573 -4.76 -8.18 0.83
N TYR A 574 -3.83 -8.48 1.74
CA TYR A 574 -3.06 -9.72 1.74
C TYR A 574 -3.64 -10.79 2.67
N LEU A 575 -4.58 -10.39 3.54
CA LEU A 575 -5.23 -11.25 4.51
C LEU A 575 -6.65 -11.62 4.05
N PRO A 576 -7.25 -12.69 4.58
CA PRO A 576 -8.66 -12.99 4.36
C PRO A 576 -9.59 -11.88 4.85
N ASP A 577 -10.75 -11.70 4.20
CA ASP A 577 -11.72 -10.64 4.51
C ASP A 577 -12.22 -10.64 5.97
N THR A 578 -12.14 -11.79 6.65
CA THR A 578 -12.49 -11.94 8.08
C THR A 578 -11.64 -11.09 9.02
N TRP A 579 -10.46 -10.63 8.59
CA TRP A 579 -9.57 -9.81 9.40
C TRP A 579 -10.06 -8.38 9.62
N ALA A 580 -10.96 -7.86 8.79
CA ALA A 580 -11.45 -6.49 8.93
C ALA A 580 -12.14 -6.27 10.29
N ALA A 581 -12.96 -7.23 10.74
CA ALA A 581 -13.66 -7.16 12.03
C ALA A 581 -12.70 -7.27 13.23
N VAL A 582 -11.70 -8.14 13.13
CA VAL A 582 -10.64 -8.27 14.15
C VAL A 582 -9.90 -6.94 14.30
N PHE A 583 -9.59 -6.31 13.17
CA PHE A 583 -8.86 -5.06 13.11
C PHE A 583 -9.58 -3.93 13.83
N ASP A 584 -10.83 -3.68 13.47
CA ASP A 584 -11.65 -2.61 14.04
C ASP A 584 -11.90 -2.80 15.53
N THR A 585 -12.07 -4.05 15.97
CA THR A 585 -12.42 -4.35 17.36
C THR A 585 -11.21 -4.32 18.29
N ASP A 586 -10.11 -4.99 17.91
CA ASP A 586 -9.05 -5.37 18.85
C ASP A 586 -7.65 -4.90 18.47
N ILE A 587 -7.43 -4.37 17.27
CA ILE A 587 -6.08 -3.98 16.81
C ILE A 587 -5.92 -2.47 16.88
N ASP A 588 -6.67 -1.73 16.07
CA ASP A 588 -6.52 -0.29 15.99
C ASP A 588 -7.72 0.39 15.31
N GLY A 589 -7.98 1.62 15.71
CA GLY A 589 -9.12 2.42 15.26
C GLY A 589 -9.77 3.20 16.39
N PRO A 590 -10.61 4.20 16.07
CA PRO A 590 -11.24 5.08 17.06
C PRO A 590 -12.20 4.33 18.01
N GLU A 591 -12.79 3.22 17.56
CA GLU A 591 -13.70 2.39 18.36
C GLU A 591 -13.03 1.12 18.90
N SER A 592 -11.72 0.97 18.69
CA SER A 592 -10.98 -0.23 19.09
C SER A 592 -10.82 -0.31 20.61
N ARG A 593 -10.78 -1.52 21.16
CA ARG A 593 -10.54 -1.73 22.59
C ARG A 593 -9.19 -1.21 23.08
N PRO A 594 -8.07 -1.38 22.34
CA PRO A 594 -6.81 -0.77 22.73
C PRO A 594 -6.91 0.76 22.89
N PHE A 595 -7.63 1.44 22.00
CA PHE A 595 -7.88 2.88 22.13
C PHE A 595 -8.66 3.22 23.41
N ALA A 596 -9.71 2.45 23.73
CA ALA A 596 -10.48 2.63 24.96
C ALA A 596 -9.64 2.35 26.24
N ILE A 597 -8.76 1.34 26.21
CA ILE A 597 -7.87 1.01 27.34
C ILE A 597 -6.88 2.16 27.60
N ASP A 598 -6.28 2.71 26.54
CA ASP A 598 -5.37 3.86 26.65
C ASP A 598 -6.10 5.09 27.20
N GLY A 599 -7.34 5.35 26.77
CA GLY A 599 -8.16 6.45 27.29
C GLY A 599 -8.61 6.28 28.75
N ALA A 600 -8.77 5.04 29.22
CA ALA A 600 -9.19 4.75 30.60
C ALA A 600 -8.04 4.83 31.61
N VAL A 601 -6.78 4.68 31.18
CA VAL A 601 -5.61 4.60 32.07
C VAL A 601 -4.58 5.67 31.67
N PRO A 602 -4.46 6.79 32.41
CA PRO A 602 -3.58 7.90 32.03
C PRO A 602 -2.11 7.52 31.81
N THR A 603 -1.57 6.58 32.59
CA THR A 603 -0.18 6.11 32.44
C THR A 603 0.06 5.33 31.15
N MET A 604 -0.96 4.66 30.61
CA MET A 604 -0.91 3.96 29.32
C MET A 604 -1.20 4.92 28.17
N GLY A 605 -2.23 5.75 28.32
CA GLY A 605 -2.62 6.79 27.35
C GLY A 605 -1.47 7.74 27.01
N ARG A 606 -0.62 8.11 27.99
CA ARG A 606 0.58 8.92 27.76
C ARG A 606 1.48 8.37 26.64
N TYR A 607 1.57 7.06 26.50
CA TYR A 607 2.44 6.40 25.51
C TYR A 607 1.66 5.70 24.38
N ASN A 608 0.32 5.78 24.40
CA ASN A 608 -0.55 4.91 23.60
C ASN A 608 -0.15 3.43 23.73
N ALA A 609 0.09 2.99 24.97
CA ALA A 609 0.74 1.71 25.25
C ALA A 609 -0.07 0.52 24.73
N ALA A 610 -1.39 0.50 24.95
CA ALA A 610 -2.25 -0.58 24.49
C ALA A 610 -2.30 -0.63 22.96
N ARG A 611 -2.43 0.51 22.27
CA ARG A 611 -2.40 0.54 20.80
C ARG A 611 -1.06 0.09 20.25
N ARG A 612 0.08 0.54 20.80
CA ARG A 612 1.42 0.10 20.35
C ARG A 612 1.61 -1.41 20.53
N VAL A 613 1.15 -1.96 21.65
CA VAL A 613 1.18 -3.41 21.91
C VAL A 613 0.30 -4.16 20.91
N ALA A 614 -0.94 -3.71 20.69
CA ALA A 614 -1.86 -4.34 19.75
C ALA A 614 -1.32 -4.33 18.31
N ARG A 615 -0.78 -3.20 17.85
CA ARG A 615 -0.14 -3.06 16.53
C ARG A 615 1.06 -4.00 16.37
N SER A 616 1.92 -4.08 17.40
CA SER A 616 3.10 -4.96 17.38
C SER A 616 2.73 -6.43 17.27
N ILE A 617 1.75 -6.88 18.06
CA ILE A 617 1.24 -8.26 18.00
C ILE A 617 0.63 -8.54 16.64
N PHE A 618 -0.19 -7.63 16.09
CA PHE A 618 -0.80 -7.82 14.78
C PHE A 618 0.27 -8.00 13.69
N ILE A 619 1.23 -7.08 13.60
CA ILE A 619 2.29 -7.15 12.60
C ILE A 619 3.10 -8.45 12.72
N GLY A 620 3.35 -8.96 13.93
CA GLY A 620 4.12 -10.20 14.11
C GLY A 620 3.30 -11.49 14.20
N SER A 621 1.97 -11.46 14.07
CA SER A 621 1.14 -12.68 14.20
C SER A 621 0.05 -12.86 13.14
N ALA A 622 -0.34 -11.80 12.42
CA ALA A 622 -1.36 -11.90 11.38
C ALA A 622 -1.02 -12.87 10.23
N PRO A 623 0.26 -12.99 9.77
CA PRO A 623 0.63 -13.97 8.76
C PRO A 623 0.58 -15.42 9.24
N SER A 624 0.52 -15.66 10.55
CA SER A 624 0.60 -17.01 11.10
C SER A 624 -0.67 -17.81 10.84
N VAL A 625 -0.52 -19.01 10.26
CA VAL A 625 -1.62 -19.96 10.08
C VAL A 625 -1.77 -20.87 11.30
N ALA A 626 -3.00 -21.34 11.57
CA ALA A 626 -3.31 -22.20 12.71
C ALA A 626 -2.51 -23.52 12.72
N ALA A 627 -1.98 -23.97 11.57
CA ALA A 627 -1.16 -25.16 11.44
C ALA A 627 0.32 -24.98 11.87
N GLN A 628 0.76 -23.75 12.16
CA GLN A 628 2.13 -23.50 12.61
C GLN A 628 2.36 -24.00 14.04
N ARG A 629 3.45 -24.75 14.25
CA ARG A 629 3.85 -25.26 15.58
C ARG A 629 4.18 -24.16 16.59
N VAL A 630 4.67 -23.01 16.11
CA VAL A 630 5.04 -21.86 16.94
C VAL A 630 4.29 -20.66 16.39
N ARG A 631 3.31 -20.15 17.14
CA ARG A 631 2.47 -19.04 16.73
C ARG A 631 2.64 -17.86 17.68
N GLY A 632 2.57 -16.65 17.13
CA GLY A 632 2.57 -15.42 17.92
C GLY A 632 3.94 -14.97 18.41
N LEU A 633 3.92 -13.84 19.11
CA LEU A 633 5.09 -13.13 19.60
C LEU A 633 5.26 -13.34 21.10
N GLU A 634 6.51 -13.51 21.52
CA GLU A 634 6.89 -13.50 22.94
C GLU A 634 6.75 -12.09 23.52
N GLU A 635 6.44 -11.98 24.81
CA GLU A 635 6.28 -10.69 25.50
C GLU A 635 7.51 -9.77 25.33
N ILE A 636 8.72 -10.34 25.41
CA ILE A 636 9.98 -9.59 25.20
C ILE A 636 10.10 -9.00 23.79
N ARG A 637 9.54 -9.67 22.76
CA ARG A 637 9.51 -9.16 21.38
C ARG A 637 8.42 -8.10 21.19
N VAL A 638 7.28 -8.26 21.87
CA VAL A 638 6.25 -7.22 21.90
C VAL A 638 6.82 -5.93 22.50
N ARG A 639 7.57 -6.02 23.61
CA ARG A 639 8.26 -4.86 24.21
C ARG A 639 9.29 -4.24 23.26
N LEU A 640 10.09 -5.07 22.59
CA LEU A 640 11.05 -4.62 21.56
C LEU A 640 10.37 -3.83 20.43
N GLY A 641 9.14 -4.19 20.06
CA GLY A 641 8.36 -3.48 19.04
C GLY A 641 7.70 -2.17 19.50
N CYS A 642 7.68 -1.88 20.81
CA CYS A 642 6.89 -0.80 21.40
C CYS A 642 7.71 0.29 22.10
N ALA A 643 8.73 -0.10 22.87
CA ALA A 643 9.42 0.77 23.81
C ALA A 643 10.52 1.61 23.12
N GLN A 644 10.61 2.90 23.47
CA GLN A 644 11.68 3.80 23.04
C GLN A 644 12.49 4.33 24.23
N PRO A 645 13.73 4.80 24.03
CA PRO A 645 14.51 5.48 25.07
C PRO A 645 13.73 6.63 25.73
N GLY A 646 13.60 6.56 27.05
CA GLY A 646 12.81 7.50 27.88
C GLY A 646 11.45 6.94 28.32
N GLU A 647 10.99 5.85 27.70
CA GLU A 647 9.72 5.20 28.04
C GLU A 647 9.95 3.93 28.89
N PRO A 648 9.25 3.74 30.03
CA PRO A 648 9.42 2.55 30.84
C PRO A 648 8.83 1.30 30.16
N ALA A 649 9.66 0.28 29.89
CA ALA A 649 9.25 -0.94 29.20
C ALA A 649 8.14 -1.74 29.93
N ALA A 650 8.11 -1.68 31.27
CA ALA A 650 7.08 -2.29 32.11
C ALA A 650 5.65 -1.84 31.76
N VAL A 651 5.44 -0.60 31.30
CA VAL A 651 4.12 -0.07 30.94
C VAL A 651 3.49 -0.88 29.79
N PHE A 652 4.30 -1.34 28.84
CA PHE A 652 3.84 -2.16 27.73
C PHE A 652 3.50 -3.59 28.17
N GLY A 653 4.22 -4.13 29.16
CA GLY A 653 3.86 -5.40 29.80
C GLY A 653 2.53 -5.32 30.56
N ASP A 654 2.28 -4.21 31.27
CA ASP A 654 1.00 -3.97 31.93
C ASP A 654 -0.16 -3.84 30.94
N ALA A 655 0.05 -3.13 29.83
CA ALA A 655 -0.94 -2.99 28.77
C ALA A 655 -1.27 -4.36 28.15
N LEU A 656 -0.26 -5.19 27.87
CA LEU A 656 -0.43 -6.55 27.35
C LEU A 656 -1.27 -7.44 28.27
N ARG A 657 -1.00 -7.41 29.58
CA ARG A 657 -1.78 -8.17 30.58
C ARG A 657 -3.25 -7.74 30.60
N ARG A 658 -3.53 -6.44 30.60
CA ARG A 658 -4.90 -5.91 30.53
C ARG A 658 -5.61 -6.31 29.24
N MET A 659 -4.92 -6.19 28.11
CA MET A 659 -5.45 -6.55 26.81
C MET A 659 -5.84 -8.03 26.74
N SER A 660 -5.02 -8.92 27.31
CA SER A 660 -5.27 -10.37 27.31
C SER A 660 -6.57 -10.77 28.01
N GLY A 661 -7.02 -10.00 29.00
CA GLY A 661 -8.31 -10.20 29.66
C GLY A 661 -9.51 -9.55 28.95
N GLN A 662 -9.27 -8.57 28.08
CA GLN A 662 -10.33 -7.72 27.53
C GLN A 662 -10.61 -7.93 26.05
N LEU A 663 -9.60 -8.19 25.22
CA LEU A 663 -9.74 -8.37 23.77
C LEU A 663 -10.50 -9.67 23.44
N THR A 664 -11.18 -9.67 22.30
CA THR A 664 -11.99 -10.80 21.80
C THR A 664 -11.12 -11.83 21.12
N TYR A 665 -10.19 -11.38 20.28
CA TYR A 665 -9.47 -12.12 19.27
C TYR A 665 -7.99 -12.32 19.62
N LEU A 666 -7.54 -11.78 20.76
CA LEU A 666 -6.19 -11.93 21.27
C LEU A 666 -6.05 -13.22 22.09
N TYR A 667 -5.28 -14.17 21.59
CA TYR A 667 -4.96 -15.42 22.27
C TYR A 667 -3.62 -15.32 23.00
N THR A 668 -3.47 -16.14 24.03
CA THR A 668 -2.21 -16.32 24.76
C THR A 668 -2.03 -17.76 25.19
N ASP A 669 -0.79 -18.25 25.20
CA ASP A 669 -0.39 -19.53 25.81
C ASP A 669 0.41 -19.34 27.12
N GLY A 670 0.44 -18.11 27.64
CA GLY A 670 1.22 -17.70 28.81
C GLY A 670 2.60 -17.13 28.47
N SER A 671 3.18 -17.48 27.32
CA SER A 671 4.48 -16.98 26.86
C SER A 671 4.39 -16.15 25.58
N ARG A 672 3.43 -16.49 24.71
CA ARG A 672 3.22 -15.92 23.39
C ARG A 672 1.82 -15.37 23.23
N TYR A 673 1.69 -14.40 22.31
CA TYR A 673 0.47 -13.67 22.03
C TYR A 673 0.24 -13.58 20.52
N TRP A 674 -0.98 -13.84 20.08
CA TRP A 674 -1.36 -13.75 18.65
C TRP A 674 -2.81 -13.39 18.46
N TYR A 675 -3.13 -12.81 17.30
CA TYR A 675 -4.51 -12.64 16.86
C TYR A 675 -4.99 -13.84 16.03
N ASP A 676 -6.27 -14.20 16.22
CA ASP A 676 -7.00 -15.08 15.32
C ASP A 676 -8.33 -14.43 14.92
N THR A 677 -8.88 -14.89 13.80
CA THR A 677 -10.21 -14.51 13.30
C THR A 677 -11.35 -15.11 14.12
N ARG A 678 -11.06 -16.13 14.93
CA ARG A 678 -12.03 -16.75 15.85
C ARG A 678 -12.03 -16.04 17.20
N PRO A 679 -13.20 -15.78 17.81
CA PRO A 679 -13.27 -15.28 19.18
C PRO A 679 -12.65 -16.27 20.18
N THR A 680 -11.98 -15.74 21.19
CA THR A 680 -11.44 -16.51 22.32
C THR A 680 -12.56 -17.13 23.17
N VAL A 681 -12.24 -18.23 23.86
CA VAL A 681 -13.15 -18.88 24.81
C VAL A 681 -13.54 -17.90 25.93
N ASN A 682 -12.64 -17.01 26.35
CA ASN A 682 -12.93 -15.95 27.32
C ASN A 682 -14.00 -14.96 26.83
N LYS A 683 -14.06 -14.67 25.53
CA LYS A 683 -15.14 -13.84 24.98
C LYS A 683 -16.45 -14.63 24.93
N LEU A 684 -16.40 -15.88 24.49
CA LEU A 684 -17.57 -16.76 24.49
C LEU A 684 -18.19 -16.89 25.89
N ALA A 685 -17.34 -17.03 26.92
CA ALA A 685 -17.76 -17.06 28.32
C ALA A 685 -18.44 -15.75 28.73
N ARG A 686 -17.83 -14.60 28.43
CA ARG A 686 -18.43 -13.29 28.75
C ARG A 686 -19.76 -13.06 28.04
N ASP A 687 -19.89 -13.46 26.78
CA ASP A 687 -21.13 -13.31 26.02
C ASP A 687 -22.23 -14.21 26.58
N ARG A 688 -21.89 -15.46 26.97
CA ARG A 688 -22.83 -16.35 27.67
C ARG A 688 -23.20 -15.80 29.05
N ALA A 689 -22.25 -15.26 29.81
CA ALA A 689 -22.46 -14.68 31.14
C ALA A 689 -23.51 -13.53 31.10
N GLN A 690 -23.45 -12.70 30.05
CA GLN A 690 -24.44 -11.64 29.81
C GLN A 690 -25.80 -12.19 29.37
N GLY A 691 -25.82 -13.34 28.69
CA GLY A 691 -27.04 -13.98 28.21
C GLY A 691 -27.91 -14.63 29.31
N PHE A 692 -27.36 -14.91 30.49
CA PHE A 692 -28.14 -15.53 31.57
C PHE A 692 -29.15 -14.54 32.20
N PRO A 693 -30.45 -14.87 32.26
CA PRO A 693 -31.44 -14.05 32.96
C PRO A 693 -31.20 -14.03 34.48
N SER A 694 -31.40 -12.88 35.14
CA SER A 694 -31.25 -12.76 36.60
C SER A 694 -32.04 -13.80 37.42
N PRO A 695 -33.28 -14.19 37.05
CA PRO A 695 -34.01 -15.23 37.79
C PRO A 695 -33.30 -16.60 37.81
N GLU A 696 -32.64 -16.97 36.70
CA GLU A 696 -31.88 -18.22 36.60
C GLU A 696 -30.63 -18.18 37.49
N VAL A 697 -29.92 -17.05 37.47
CA VAL A 697 -28.75 -16.80 38.31
C VAL A 697 -29.14 -16.86 39.79
N ASN A 698 -30.24 -16.20 40.17
CA ASN A 698 -30.76 -16.17 41.53
C ASN A 698 -31.19 -17.55 42.02
N ALA A 699 -31.85 -18.35 41.17
CA ALA A 699 -32.18 -19.73 41.51
C ALA A 699 -30.92 -20.57 41.83
N LYS A 700 -29.83 -20.38 41.06
CA LYS A 700 -28.56 -21.06 41.31
C LYS A 700 -27.89 -20.59 42.61
N ILE A 701 -27.91 -19.29 42.90
CA ILE A 701 -27.42 -18.72 44.16
C ILE A 701 -28.20 -19.32 45.34
N VAL A 702 -29.53 -19.30 45.28
CA VAL A 702 -30.40 -19.87 46.33
C VAL A 702 -30.14 -21.37 46.51
N GLY A 703 -29.96 -22.12 45.42
CA GLY A 703 -29.58 -23.54 45.46
C GLY A 703 -28.28 -23.78 46.24
N ARG A 704 -27.26 -22.95 46.01
CA ARG A 704 -26.00 -23.01 46.76
C ARG A 704 -26.16 -22.59 48.21
N LEU A 705 -26.90 -21.51 48.50
CA LEU A 705 -27.19 -21.08 49.88
C LEU A 705 -27.91 -22.17 50.68
N ARG A 706 -28.82 -22.92 50.04
CA ARG A 706 -29.51 -24.06 50.67
C ARG A 706 -28.56 -25.22 51.01
N SER A 707 -27.46 -25.37 50.26
CA SER A 707 -26.44 -26.40 50.49
C SER A 707 -25.42 -26.05 51.58
N VAL A 708 -25.38 -24.80 52.04
CA VAL A 708 -24.48 -24.37 53.12
C VAL A 708 -24.89 -25.06 54.43
N SER A 709 -23.91 -25.62 55.14
CA SER A 709 -24.14 -26.27 56.44
C SER A 709 -24.69 -25.28 57.46
N LYS A 710 -25.77 -25.67 58.14
CA LYS A 710 -26.50 -24.84 59.10
C LYS A 710 -26.13 -25.25 60.53
N ASN A 711 -25.97 -24.26 61.41
CA ASN A 711 -25.74 -24.51 62.84
C ASN A 711 -26.99 -25.17 63.48
N ARG A 712 -26.79 -26.01 64.51
CA ARG A 712 -27.86 -26.69 65.26
C ARG A 712 -28.52 -25.82 66.34
N ASP A 713 -28.02 -24.60 66.58
CA ASP A 713 -28.49 -23.73 67.66
C ASP A 713 -29.83 -23.00 67.36
N PHE A 714 -30.27 -22.97 66.10
CA PHE A 714 -31.59 -22.41 65.71
C PHE A 714 -32.55 -23.51 65.28
N ALA A 715 -33.85 -23.30 65.52
CA ALA A 715 -34.87 -24.31 65.21
C ALA A 715 -35.04 -24.58 63.71
N ALA A 716 -34.81 -23.57 62.86
CA ALA A 716 -34.79 -23.73 61.41
C ALA A 716 -34.06 -22.57 60.71
N PHE A 717 -33.62 -22.83 59.48
CA PHE A 717 -33.12 -21.83 58.54
C PHE A 717 -33.95 -21.86 57.26
N HIS A 718 -34.70 -20.79 57.04
CA HIS A 718 -35.52 -20.57 55.86
C HIS A 718 -34.70 -19.76 54.85
N VAL A 719 -34.27 -20.39 53.75
CA VAL A 719 -33.38 -19.76 52.75
C VAL A 719 -34.19 -19.32 51.54
N ALA A 720 -34.24 -18.00 51.33
CA ALA A 720 -35.05 -17.30 50.33
C ALA A 720 -36.49 -17.87 50.26
N PRO A 721 -37.25 -17.83 51.37
CA PRO A 721 -38.66 -18.22 51.35
C PRO A 721 -39.44 -17.27 50.43
N PRO A 722 -40.20 -17.78 49.44
CA PRO A 722 -40.98 -16.93 48.53
C PRO A 722 -42.15 -16.24 49.23
N GLU A 723 -42.77 -16.88 50.21
CA GLU A 723 -43.93 -16.34 50.93
C GLU A 723 -43.75 -16.33 52.45
N THR A 724 -44.43 -15.40 53.11
CA THR A 724 -44.37 -15.29 54.58
C THR A 724 -45.02 -16.48 55.30
N SER A 725 -45.85 -17.25 54.61
CA SER A 725 -46.42 -18.52 55.09
C SER A 725 -45.39 -19.64 55.23
N ASP A 726 -44.27 -19.56 54.50
CA ASP A 726 -43.23 -20.60 54.49
C ASP A 726 -42.33 -20.55 55.74
N VAL A 727 -42.47 -19.50 56.54
CA VAL A 727 -41.82 -19.35 57.84
C VAL A 727 -42.83 -19.60 58.95
N VAL A 728 -42.63 -20.71 59.67
CA VAL A 728 -43.48 -21.11 60.81
C VAL A 728 -43.46 -20.02 61.88
N ASP A 729 -44.60 -19.78 62.53
CA ASP A 729 -44.74 -18.83 63.64
C ASP A 729 -44.88 -19.62 64.94
N ASP A 730 -43.78 -19.74 65.69
CA ASP A 730 -43.68 -20.43 66.97
C ASP A 730 -42.72 -19.72 67.93
N ASP A 731 -42.62 -20.22 69.16
CA ASP A 731 -41.84 -19.64 70.26
C ASP A 731 -40.33 -19.99 70.21
N ARG A 732 -39.82 -20.45 69.06
CA ARG A 732 -38.42 -20.85 68.87
C ARG A 732 -37.72 -19.98 67.84
N ALA A 733 -36.49 -19.59 68.14
CA ALA A 733 -35.70 -18.74 67.25
C ALA A 733 -35.39 -19.42 65.91
N ARG A 734 -35.64 -18.69 64.81
CA ARG A 734 -35.45 -19.13 63.43
C ARG A 734 -34.70 -18.07 62.64
N VAL A 735 -33.92 -18.53 61.67
CA VAL A 735 -33.18 -17.65 60.76
C VAL A 735 -33.89 -17.59 59.41
N VAL A 736 -34.14 -16.39 58.92
CA VAL A 736 -34.64 -16.12 57.57
C VAL A 736 -33.51 -15.48 56.76
N VAL A 737 -32.98 -16.21 55.79
CA VAL A 737 -32.03 -15.67 54.82
C VAL A 737 -32.84 -15.10 53.67
N LEU A 738 -32.78 -13.79 53.46
CA LEU A 738 -33.55 -13.10 52.45
C LEU A 738 -33.07 -13.45 51.03
N SER A 739 -33.89 -13.12 50.03
CA SER A 739 -33.54 -13.30 48.61
C SER A 739 -32.26 -12.53 48.27
N PRO A 740 -31.44 -13.02 47.32
CA PRO A 740 -30.30 -12.26 46.78
C PRO A 740 -30.66 -10.83 46.29
N GLU A 741 -31.91 -10.62 45.89
CA GLU A 741 -32.44 -9.33 45.42
C GLU A 741 -32.77 -8.36 46.57
N SER A 742 -33.04 -8.88 47.77
CA SER A 742 -33.41 -8.09 48.94
C SER A 742 -32.16 -7.62 49.69
N THR A 743 -31.43 -6.67 49.10
CA THR A 743 -30.14 -6.19 49.62
C THR A 743 -30.26 -5.17 50.74
N HIS A 744 -29.20 -5.05 51.54
CA HIS A 744 -29.05 -4.04 52.59
C HIS A 744 -27.73 -3.28 52.46
N LYS A 745 -27.73 -2.01 52.85
CA LYS A 745 -26.54 -1.18 52.99
C LYS A 745 -26.63 -0.41 54.29
N ARG A 746 -25.60 -0.52 55.15
CA ARG A 746 -25.59 0.05 56.50
C ARG A 746 -25.90 1.56 56.56
N THR A 747 -25.57 2.31 55.51
CA THR A 747 -25.79 3.76 55.44
C THR A 747 -27.19 4.16 54.96
N SER A 748 -28.02 3.22 54.53
CA SER A 748 -29.38 3.49 54.06
C SER A 748 -30.43 3.02 55.06
N ALA A 749 -31.31 3.93 55.47
CA ALA A 749 -32.37 3.64 56.42
C ALA A 749 -33.58 2.92 55.79
N ALA A 750 -33.67 2.88 54.46
CA ALA A 750 -34.76 2.23 53.73
C ALA A 750 -34.17 1.36 52.60
N THR A 751 -34.10 0.05 52.82
CA THR A 751 -33.61 -0.92 51.82
C THR A 751 -34.65 -2.00 51.56
N GLU A 752 -34.56 -2.68 50.42
CA GLU A 752 -35.48 -3.78 50.09
C GLU A 752 -35.40 -4.92 51.13
N ALA A 753 -34.22 -5.20 51.68
CA ALA A 753 -34.09 -6.12 52.82
C ALA A 753 -34.96 -5.74 54.03
N LEU A 754 -35.03 -4.46 54.39
CA LEU A 754 -35.79 -4.00 55.55
C LEU A 754 -37.29 -4.07 55.29
N LYS A 755 -37.73 -3.73 54.06
CA LYS A 755 -39.13 -3.89 53.64
C LYS A 755 -39.55 -5.35 53.69
N GLU A 756 -38.72 -6.24 53.16
CA GLU A 756 -39.02 -7.67 53.15
C GLU A 756 -39.02 -8.24 54.57
N ALA A 757 -38.02 -7.89 55.39
CA ALA A 757 -38.00 -8.28 56.80
C ALA A 757 -39.26 -7.79 57.55
N GLN A 758 -39.70 -6.55 57.30
CA GLN A 758 -40.93 -6.01 57.89
C GLN A 758 -42.16 -6.81 57.44
N ARG A 759 -42.28 -7.16 56.16
CA ARG A 759 -43.35 -8.02 55.63
C ARG A 759 -43.41 -9.38 56.35
N PHE A 760 -42.26 -10.02 56.57
CA PHE A 760 -42.16 -11.27 57.34
C PHE A 760 -42.48 -11.10 58.84
N LEU A 761 -42.14 -9.95 59.44
CA LEU A 761 -42.44 -9.65 60.85
C LEU A 761 -43.91 -9.32 61.08
N GLU A 762 -44.60 -8.76 60.10
CA GLU A 762 -46.00 -8.36 60.22
C GLU A 762 -46.95 -9.51 59.91
N SER A 763 -46.58 -10.40 58.99
CA SER A 763 -47.48 -11.42 58.43
C SER A 763 -46.92 -12.84 58.42
N ARG A 764 -47.84 -13.81 58.46
CA ARG A 764 -47.63 -15.20 58.06
C ARG A 764 -48.79 -15.59 57.13
N GLY A 765 -48.57 -15.46 55.82
CA GLY A 765 -49.66 -15.56 54.84
C GLY A 765 -50.68 -14.44 55.06
N SER A 766 -51.96 -14.80 55.18
CA SER A 766 -53.04 -13.85 55.46
C SER A 766 -53.24 -13.50 56.94
N ALA A 767 -52.50 -14.14 57.85
CA ALA A 767 -52.61 -13.91 59.29
C ALA A 767 -51.49 -12.99 59.80
N GLN A 768 -51.75 -12.28 60.89
CA GLN A 768 -50.74 -11.50 61.60
C GLN A 768 -49.76 -12.43 62.34
N ARG A 769 -48.46 -12.15 62.28
CA ARG A 769 -47.43 -12.92 63.00
C ARG A 769 -47.40 -12.54 64.49
N LEU A 770 -47.41 -13.55 65.36
CA LEU A 770 -47.44 -13.39 66.82
C LEU A 770 -46.03 -13.33 67.42
N TYR A 771 -45.13 -14.25 67.04
CA TYR A 771 -43.79 -14.37 67.62
C TYR A 771 -42.74 -13.57 66.85
N LYS A 772 -42.95 -12.25 66.72
CA LYS A 772 -42.11 -11.35 65.91
C LYS A 772 -40.63 -11.34 66.35
N ASN A 773 -40.37 -11.47 67.65
CA ASN A 773 -39.03 -11.48 68.24
C ASN A 773 -38.29 -12.82 68.10
N MET A 774 -38.88 -13.82 67.44
CA MET A 774 -38.25 -15.13 67.18
C MET A 774 -37.59 -15.23 65.79
N LEU A 775 -37.60 -14.17 64.99
CA LEU A 775 -36.97 -14.14 63.67
C LEU A 775 -35.65 -13.38 63.68
N VAL A 776 -34.61 -13.99 63.12
CA VAL A 776 -33.33 -13.35 62.81
C VAL A 776 -33.18 -13.29 61.29
N PHE A 777 -32.94 -12.10 60.74
CA PHE A 777 -32.79 -11.91 59.30
C PHE A 777 -31.32 -11.84 58.91
N ILE A 778 -30.98 -12.51 57.82
CA ILE A 778 -29.69 -12.38 57.14
C ILE A 778 -30.00 -11.80 55.76
N ALA A 779 -29.45 -10.63 55.48
CA ALA A 779 -29.57 -9.94 54.20
C ALA A 779 -28.21 -9.83 53.52
N PRO A 780 -28.14 -9.96 52.18
CA PRO A 780 -26.92 -9.70 51.45
C PRO A 780 -26.56 -8.20 51.48
N ASP A 781 -25.27 -7.89 51.65
CA ASP A 781 -24.78 -6.54 51.43
C ASP A 781 -24.92 -6.17 49.95
N GLU A 782 -25.33 -4.93 49.66
CA GLU A 782 -25.59 -4.46 48.30
C GLU A 782 -24.37 -4.60 47.37
N SER A 783 -23.16 -4.32 47.85
CA SER A 783 -21.95 -4.38 47.01
C SER A 783 -21.51 -5.84 46.79
N ASP A 784 -21.59 -6.66 47.83
CA ASP A 784 -21.24 -8.08 47.75
C ASP A 784 -22.26 -8.88 46.91
N ALA A 785 -23.54 -8.48 46.92
CA ALA A 785 -24.59 -9.10 46.11
C ALA A 785 -24.31 -8.94 44.61
N GLN A 786 -23.93 -7.74 44.17
CA GLN A 786 -23.59 -7.47 42.77
C GLN A 786 -22.35 -8.26 42.32
N ALA A 787 -21.35 -8.36 43.20
CA ALA A 787 -20.15 -9.17 42.95
C ALA A 787 -20.50 -10.67 42.85
N LEU A 788 -21.37 -11.17 43.74
CA LEU A 788 -21.83 -12.57 43.73
C LEU A 788 -22.65 -12.90 42.48
N GLU A 789 -23.54 -12.01 42.04
CA GLU A 789 -24.33 -12.21 40.81
C GLU A 789 -23.40 -12.33 39.60
N SER A 790 -22.42 -11.43 39.49
CA SER A 790 -21.43 -11.44 38.40
C SER A 790 -20.58 -12.72 38.43
N ALA A 791 -20.07 -13.13 39.59
CA ALA A 791 -19.34 -14.39 39.75
C ALA A 791 -20.18 -15.63 39.42
N MET A 792 -21.48 -15.61 39.72
CA MET A 792 -22.38 -16.71 39.38
C MET A 792 -22.64 -16.80 37.87
N ARG A 793 -22.81 -15.66 37.20
CA ARG A 793 -22.94 -15.60 35.73
C ARG A 793 -21.69 -16.16 35.05
N ASP A 794 -20.51 -15.81 35.54
CA ASP A 794 -19.26 -16.37 35.05
C ASP A 794 -19.20 -17.88 35.28
N TYR A 795 -19.57 -18.36 36.47
CA TYR A 795 -19.62 -19.80 36.77
C TYR A 795 -20.55 -20.57 35.81
N LEU A 796 -21.75 -20.04 35.55
CA LEU A 796 -22.71 -20.66 34.63
C LEU A 796 -22.20 -20.65 33.19
N ALA A 797 -21.56 -19.55 32.76
CA ALA A 797 -20.98 -19.45 31.43
C ALA A 797 -19.85 -20.46 31.20
N TRP A 798 -18.93 -20.58 32.15
CA TRP A 798 -17.86 -21.57 32.09
C TRP A 798 -18.38 -23.01 32.16
N GLY A 799 -19.41 -23.28 32.96
CA GLY A 799 -20.09 -24.56 32.98
C GLY A 799 -20.68 -24.93 31.62
N SER A 800 -21.42 -23.99 31.00
CA SER A 800 -22.00 -24.19 29.67
C SER A 800 -20.96 -24.45 28.58
N ILE A 801 -19.78 -23.84 28.68
CA ILE A 801 -18.69 -24.07 27.71
C ILE A 801 -18.03 -25.44 27.94
N ASN A 802 -17.90 -25.88 29.18
CA ASN A 802 -17.31 -27.17 29.51
C ASN A 802 -18.23 -28.35 29.16
N ASP A 803 -19.55 -28.14 29.21
CA ASP A 803 -20.56 -29.17 28.89
C ASP A 803 -20.74 -29.38 27.37
N GLU A 804 -20.22 -28.46 26.55
CA GLU A 804 -20.19 -28.52 25.08
C GLU A 804 -18.89 -29.14 24.57
#